data_AF-A0A8T6NUT7-F1
#
_entry.id   AF-A0A8T6NUT7-F1
#
_cell.length_a   1.000
_cell.length_b   1.000
_cell.length_c   1.000
_cell.angle_alpha   90.00
_cell.angle_beta   90.00
_cell.angle_gamma   90.00
#
_symmetry.space_group_name_H-M   'P 1'
#
loop_
_entity.id
_entity.type
_entity.pdbx_description
1 polymer ?
#
loop_
_entity_poly.entity_id
_entity_poly.type
_entity_poly.pdbx_seq_one_letter_code
_entity_poly.pdbx_strand_id
1 'polypeptide(L)'
;MLSTGEAAPEPAEGTEEGREIPANAVTEEGFRMGVILDPLNTVLIFFVPLTATMIFIYASGYMGTGHYWTLVLEGEDHHDADQHDEDHDVEAHHDDHGHHTVVDDAGRTIAHTDATKWKARFMGIISLFAGGMLLLTMADNLLLLFMGWEIMGLCSYLLIGFWNDRIYPNEPGRITPPFAGIKAFMTTRAADVVMLIGIAWLYSVTGTLSYREILYNEEVLHALEAMAFPANPLLAPLGLSIGGAIALLLFTGTVGKSAQFPLHTWLPDAMEGPTPVSAMIHAATMVSAGIYLLLRFFPLISLGWGHGVEGFPLQMQIIAGVGAFTALFAATIAIAQNDIKKVLAYSTISQLGFMVAAVGIGAYIAAAFHLMTHAVFKALLFMGSGSVIHAVEHGAEHAEHHGHHLPIDFDPQDMRNMGGLLTRLPITAWTFIIGGAALSGFPFITAGFWSKDEILLDAWHEAPIVFWVLAIAAFLTAFYTARQIAMTFLGEPRTVAAEEAGPTGFRMEFPLIVLAVGAVLLGYIGVHPEMPVFGPIFSPDPEGSPFKLFVGKTLLESPELLALEAPSVITSIIVALGGLAVGLLVYGLRPLQSPDSTDPLKRLLGPVHTLLANKYYMDELYDAVFVRPAQAIAVFIFLVLDRGIIDNLIHSIARFTEWVGFRNKDFDTEIINGFGDRFARSVAQTGQQLKYSQTGRIQQYLVVVATGVILLFGVFLYTIFLR
;
A
#
# COMPACT_ATOMS: atom_id res chain seq x y z
N MET A 1 2.36 11.87 36.45
CA MET A 1 2.66 12.66 37.66
C MET A 1 1.46 13.54 37.91
N LEU A 2 0.75 13.29 39.02
CA LEU A 2 -0.45 14.01 39.45
C LEU A 2 -0.02 15.34 40.08
N SER A 3 -0.54 16.45 39.56
CA SER A 3 -0.50 17.76 40.22
C SER A 3 -1.94 18.17 40.55
N THR A 4 -2.10 18.57 41.79
CA THR A 4 -3.31 18.94 42.54
C THR A 4 -4.12 20.05 41.88
N GLY A 5 -5.43 20.00 42.08
CA GLY A 5 -6.41 20.88 41.46
C GLY A 5 -6.40 22.32 41.97
N GLU A 6 -6.83 23.20 41.08
CA GLU A 6 -7.39 24.51 41.38
C GLU A 6 -8.78 24.59 40.76
N ALA A 7 -9.69 25.22 41.49
CA ALA A 7 -11.12 25.21 41.27
C ALA A 7 -11.55 25.87 39.95
N ALA A 8 -12.52 25.27 39.27
CA ALA A 8 -13.19 25.84 38.10
C ALA A 8 -13.99 27.11 38.47
N PRO A 9 -13.92 28.20 37.68
CA PRO A 9 -14.83 29.33 37.85
C PRO A 9 -16.19 29.02 37.19
N GLU A 10 -17.27 29.51 37.81
CA GLU A 10 -18.66 29.39 37.32
C GLU A 10 -18.85 29.96 35.91
N PRO A 11 -19.78 29.40 35.10
CA PRO A 11 -20.00 29.86 33.73
C PRO A 11 -20.76 31.19 33.72
N ALA A 12 -20.18 32.20 33.07
CA ALA A 12 -20.89 33.43 32.72
C ALA A 12 -21.93 33.17 31.62
N GLU A 13 -23.17 33.59 31.86
CA GLU A 13 -24.24 33.64 30.87
C GLU A 13 -23.89 34.62 29.74
N GLY A 14 -23.93 34.18 28.48
CA GLY A 14 -24.13 35.07 27.33
C GLY A 14 -23.42 34.69 26.04
N THR A 15 -24.26 34.59 24.99
CA THR A 15 -24.01 34.63 23.53
C THR A 15 -23.46 33.38 22.83
N GLU A 16 -24.37 32.73 22.08
CA GLU A 16 -24.16 31.71 21.05
C GLU A 16 -23.36 32.28 19.85
N GLU A 17 -22.03 32.35 19.95
CA GLU A 17 -21.14 32.37 18.79
C GLU A 17 -19.99 31.38 19.04
N GLY A 18 -19.55 30.68 17.98
CA GLY A 18 -18.81 29.42 18.02
C GLY A 18 -17.76 29.30 19.13
N ARG A 19 -17.86 28.24 19.93
CA ARG A 19 -16.85 27.87 20.93
C ARG A 19 -15.51 27.60 20.22
N GLU A 20 -14.63 28.58 20.23
CA GLU A 20 -13.20 28.39 19.95
C GLU A 20 -12.61 27.41 20.98
N ILE A 21 -11.74 26.50 20.54
CA ILE A 21 -10.98 25.64 21.46
C ILE A 21 -10.15 26.57 22.37
N PRO A 22 -10.23 26.43 23.71
CA PRO A 22 -9.56 27.36 24.62
C PRO A 22 -8.06 27.47 24.27
N ALA A 23 -7.54 28.69 24.09
CA ALA A 23 -6.14 28.93 23.73
C ALA A 23 -5.12 28.36 24.75
N ASN A 24 -5.61 28.03 25.94
CA ASN A 24 -4.90 27.42 27.06
C ASN A 24 -5.04 25.88 27.13
N ALA A 25 -5.85 25.26 26.27
CA ALA A 25 -6.03 23.80 26.20
C ALA A 25 -4.93 23.10 25.39
N VAL A 26 -4.18 23.84 24.56
CA VAL A 26 -3.12 23.32 23.70
C VAL A 26 -1.90 24.22 23.84
N THR A 27 -0.76 23.66 24.23
CA THR A 27 0.50 24.40 24.30
C THR A 27 1.03 24.65 22.89
N GLU A 28 1.26 25.92 22.52
CA GLU A 28 1.97 26.29 21.27
C GLU A 28 3.41 25.75 21.29
N GLU A 29 3.59 24.50 20.88
CA GLU A 29 4.90 23.91 20.66
C GLU A 29 4.86 23.24 19.29
N GLY A 30 5.82 23.59 18.40
CA GLY A 30 5.89 23.06 17.04
C GLY A 30 5.93 21.53 16.98
N PHE A 31 5.90 20.93 15.78
CA PHE A 31 5.81 19.47 15.58
C PHE A 31 6.75 18.65 16.50
N ARG A 32 6.19 18.14 17.60
CA ARG A 32 6.88 17.22 18.51
C ARG A 32 6.74 15.81 17.99
N MET A 33 7.88 15.13 17.87
CA MET A 33 7.93 13.71 17.53
C MET A 33 8.45 12.96 18.75
N GLY A 34 7.58 12.19 19.39
CA GLY A 34 7.92 11.37 20.53
C GLY A 34 7.37 9.96 20.38
N VAL A 35 7.33 9.24 21.50
CA VAL A 35 6.83 7.86 21.55
C VAL A 35 5.85 7.70 22.70
N ILE A 36 4.80 6.91 22.50
CA ILE A 36 3.81 6.57 23.51
C ILE A 36 3.75 5.07 23.73
N LEU A 37 3.76 4.66 25.00
CA LEU A 37 3.56 3.28 25.40
C LEU A 37 2.30 3.19 26.26
N ASP A 38 1.26 2.58 25.70
CA ASP A 38 -0.01 2.29 26.34
C ASP A 38 -0.40 0.82 26.08
N PRO A 39 -1.51 0.31 26.64
CA PRO A 39 -1.86 -1.10 26.49
C PRO A 39 -2.01 -1.57 25.04
N LEU A 40 -2.70 -0.80 24.18
CA LEU A 40 -2.86 -1.12 22.76
C LEU A 40 -1.51 -1.21 22.04
N ASN A 41 -0.62 -0.22 22.23
CA ASN A 41 0.71 -0.24 21.63
C ASN A 41 1.58 -1.35 22.20
N THR A 42 1.43 -1.69 23.49
CA THR A 42 2.17 -2.78 24.12
C THR A 42 1.81 -4.12 23.47
N VAL A 43 0.54 -4.35 23.15
CA VAL A 43 0.11 -5.55 22.40
C VAL A 43 0.79 -5.58 21.02
N LEU A 44 0.77 -4.46 20.28
CA LEU A 44 1.36 -4.36 18.94
C LEU A 44 2.89 -4.53 18.95
N ILE A 45 3.58 -3.86 19.86
CA ILE A 45 5.05 -3.93 20.03
C ILE A 45 5.49 -5.33 20.50
N PHE A 46 4.57 -6.16 21.02
CA PHE A 46 4.86 -7.56 21.28
C PHE A 46 4.67 -8.44 20.04
N PHE A 47 3.48 -8.43 19.40
CA PHE A 47 3.20 -9.41 18.34
C PHE A 47 3.82 -9.04 16.98
N VAL A 48 4.01 -7.74 16.68
CA VAL A 48 4.62 -7.31 15.41
C VAL A 48 6.07 -7.79 15.33
N PRO A 49 6.96 -7.56 16.33
CA PRO A 49 8.29 -8.15 16.34
C PRO A 49 8.29 -9.68 16.35
N LEU A 50 7.37 -10.32 17.07
CA LEU A 50 7.28 -11.79 17.09
C LEU A 50 7.02 -12.35 15.68
N THR A 51 5.97 -11.85 15.01
CA THR A 51 5.62 -12.28 13.65
C THR A 51 6.68 -11.89 12.64
N ALA A 52 7.23 -10.67 12.72
CA ALA A 52 8.34 -10.24 11.87
C ALA A 52 9.56 -11.16 12.03
N THR A 53 9.97 -11.49 13.25
CA THR A 53 11.10 -12.39 13.52
C THR A 53 10.88 -13.77 12.89
N MET A 54 9.66 -14.31 12.99
CA MET A 54 9.31 -15.57 12.32
C MET A 54 9.43 -15.46 10.80
N ILE A 55 8.98 -14.34 10.23
CA ILE A 55 9.12 -14.04 8.79
C ILE A 55 10.59 -13.89 8.37
N PHE A 56 11.45 -13.25 9.18
CA PHE A 56 12.88 -13.15 8.90
C PHE A 56 13.55 -14.53 8.85
N ILE A 57 13.26 -15.39 9.83
CA ILE A 57 13.78 -16.76 9.87
C ILE A 57 13.30 -17.53 8.64
N TYR A 58 12.00 -17.46 8.33
CA TYR A 58 11.39 -18.11 7.18
C TYR A 58 12.00 -17.63 5.85
N ALA A 59 12.12 -16.31 5.66
CA ALA A 59 12.70 -15.69 4.48
C ALA A 59 14.15 -16.11 4.26
N SER A 60 14.90 -16.40 5.33
CA SER A 60 16.29 -16.85 5.22
C SER A 60 16.41 -18.24 4.58
N GLY A 61 15.40 -19.09 4.73
CA GLY A 61 15.25 -20.37 4.05
C GLY A 61 14.69 -20.17 2.64
N TYR A 62 13.57 -19.46 2.51
CA TYR A 62 12.88 -19.23 1.23
C TYR A 62 13.79 -18.58 0.15
N MET A 63 14.60 -17.59 0.54
CA MET A 63 15.55 -16.93 -0.37
C MET A 63 16.90 -17.66 -0.49
N GLY A 64 17.05 -18.81 0.16
CA GLY A 64 18.29 -19.60 0.17
C GLY A 64 18.39 -20.63 -0.94
N THR A 65 17.28 -20.99 -1.56
CA THR A 65 17.13 -22.09 -2.53
C THR A 65 16.12 -21.74 -3.64
N GLY A 66 15.74 -20.47 -3.77
CA GLY A 66 14.71 -20.06 -4.72
C GLY A 66 15.27 -19.79 -6.11
N HIS A 67 14.51 -20.19 -7.13
CA HIS A 67 14.76 -19.83 -8.52
C HIS A 67 13.52 -19.16 -9.13
N TYR A 68 13.67 -18.47 -10.26
CA TYR A 68 12.54 -17.93 -11.04
C TYR A 68 12.91 -17.70 -12.50
N TRP A 69 11.91 -17.73 -13.37
CA TRP A 69 12.07 -17.49 -14.81
C TRP A 69 12.21 -16.01 -15.17
N THR A 70 13.17 -15.71 -16.05
CA THR A 70 13.47 -14.38 -16.60
C THR A 70 13.62 -14.42 -18.11
N LEU A 71 13.30 -13.33 -18.80
CA LEU A 71 13.56 -13.16 -20.23
C LEU A 71 15.05 -12.90 -20.45
N VAL A 72 15.69 -13.61 -21.37
CA VAL A 72 17.03 -13.26 -21.85
C VAL A 72 16.85 -12.18 -22.91
N LEU A 73 17.27 -10.96 -22.61
CA LEU A 73 17.24 -9.87 -23.57
C LEU A 73 18.44 -10.02 -24.53
N GLU A 74 18.19 -10.06 -25.84
CA GLU A 74 19.25 -10.02 -26.86
C GLU A 74 20.14 -8.79 -26.62
N GLY A 75 21.39 -9.02 -26.22
CA GLY A 75 22.38 -7.97 -25.93
C GLY A 75 22.97 -7.97 -24.52
N GLU A 76 22.50 -8.83 -23.60
CA GLU A 76 23.28 -9.18 -22.38
C GLU A 76 24.35 -10.23 -22.71
N ASP A 77 25.18 -9.94 -23.72
CA ASP A 77 26.48 -10.57 -23.84
C ASP A 77 27.35 -10.02 -22.72
N HIS A 78 27.45 -10.76 -21.61
CA HIS A 78 28.61 -10.63 -20.77
C HIS A 78 29.82 -10.98 -21.64
N HIS A 79 30.57 -9.94 -22.03
CA HIS A 79 31.79 -10.01 -22.82
C HIS A 79 32.63 -11.24 -22.48
N ASP A 80 32.66 -12.22 -23.38
CA ASP A 80 33.82 -13.04 -23.76
C ASP A 80 33.38 -13.97 -24.91
N ALA A 81 33.21 -13.39 -26.09
CA ALA A 81 32.97 -14.15 -27.32
C ALA A 81 34.31 -14.64 -27.89
N ASP A 82 34.59 -15.94 -27.73
CA ASP A 82 35.44 -16.66 -28.68
C ASP A 82 34.57 -17.62 -29.50
N GLN A 83 34.79 -17.56 -30.80
CA GLN A 83 34.06 -18.21 -31.88
C GLN A 83 34.12 -19.75 -31.77
N HIS A 84 33.03 -20.46 -32.06
CA HIS A 84 33.00 -21.53 -33.07
C HIS A 84 31.62 -22.14 -33.34
N ASP A 85 31.35 -22.26 -34.64
CA ASP A 85 30.58 -23.24 -35.42
C ASP A 85 29.04 -23.37 -35.32
N GLU A 86 28.46 -23.23 -36.52
CA GLU A 86 27.08 -23.54 -36.94
C GLU A 86 26.84 -25.05 -36.90
N ASP A 87 25.71 -25.50 -36.34
CA ASP A 87 24.81 -26.47 -36.98
C ASP A 87 23.49 -26.64 -36.20
N HIS A 88 22.43 -26.88 -36.96
CA HIS A 88 21.04 -27.00 -36.52
C HIS A 88 20.78 -28.23 -35.65
N ASP A 89 20.17 -28.04 -34.46
CA ASP A 89 19.19 -28.93 -33.84
C ASP A 89 18.48 -28.17 -32.69
N VAL A 90 17.17 -28.39 -32.51
CA VAL A 90 16.38 -27.80 -31.41
C VAL A 90 16.65 -28.61 -30.14
N GLU A 91 17.82 -28.41 -29.54
CA GLU A 91 18.22 -28.97 -28.25
C GLU A 91 18.62 -27.84 -27.29
N ALA A 92 18.33 -28.04 -26.01
CA ALA A 92 18.62 -27.08 -24.94
C ALA A 92 20.11 -26.69 -24.95
N HIS A 93 20.41 -25.43 -25.27
CA HIS A 93 21.76 -24.90 -25.17
C HIS A 93 22.08 -24.59 -23.70
N HIS A 94 23.08 -25.29 -23.17
CA HIS A 94 23.78 -24.88 -21.96
C HIS A 94 24.69 -23.70 -22.33
N ASP A 95 24.46 -22.53 -21.74
CA ASP A 95 25.49 -21.49 -21.73
C ASP A 95 26.57 -21.84 -20.69
N ASP A 96 27.80 -21.35 -20.90
CA ASP A 96 28.97 -21.59 -20.02
C ASP A 96 28.80 -21.03 -18.59
N HIS A 97 27.62 -20.54 -18.25
CA HIS A 97 27.25 -19.98 -16.95
C HIS A 97 26.18 -20.80 -16.20
N GLY A 98 25.73 -21.92 -16.76
CA GLY A 98 24.83 -22.85 -16.07
C GLY A 98 23.38 -22.39 -16.01
N HIS A 99 22.95 -21.52 -16.91
CA HIS A 99 21.54 -21.19 -17.08
C HIS A 99 20.90 -22.20 -18.04
N HIS A 100 19.91 -22.93 -17.56
CA HIS A 100 19.00 -23.65 -18.45
C HIS A 100 18.18 -22.61 -19.22
N THR A 101 18.43 -22.51 -20.52
CA THR A 101 17.66 -21.66 -21.41
C THR A 101 16.62 -22.48 -22.15
N VAL A 102 15.40 -21.94 -22.24
CA VAL A 102 14.29 -22.55 -22.99
C VAL A 102 13.75 -21.51 -23.95
N VAL A 103 13.30 -21.93 -25.13
CA VAL A 103 12.62 -21.05 -26.08
C VAL A 103 11.12 -21.21 -25.89
N ASP A 104 10.43 -20.10 -25.61
CA ASP A 104 8.97 -20.11 -25.44
C ASP A 104 8.22 -20.26 -26.79
N ASP A 105 6.90 -20.47 -26.73
CA ASP A 105 6.04 -20.60 -27.92
C ASP A 105 6.04 -19.37 -28.84
N ALA A 106 6.53 -18.23 -28.35
CA ALA A 106 6.69 -16.98 -29.09
C ALA A 106 8.10 -16.78 -29.66
N GLY A 107 9.00 -17.78 -29.52
CA GLY A 107 10.37 -17.73 -30.01
C GLY A 107 11.35 -16.95 -29.14
N ARG A 108 11.00 -16.65 -27.87
CA ARG A 108 11.85 -15.89 -26.93
C ARG A 108 12.65 -16.83 -26.05
N THR A 109 13.92 -16.52 -25.84
CA THR A 109 14.79 -17.25 -24.90
C THR A 109 14.49 -16.80 -23.47
N ILE A 110 14.15 -17.75 -22.60
CA ILE A 110 13.95 -17.56 -21.16
C ILE A 110 15.04 -18.33 -20.39
N ALA A 111 15.50 -17.77 -19.28
CA ALA A 111 16.53 -18.36 -18.42
C ALA A 111 16.04 -18.53 -16.99
N HIS A 112 16.60 -19.54 -16.32
CA HIS A 112 16.39 -19.79 -14.91
C HIS A 112 17.37 -18.94 -14.06
N THR A 113 16.84 -18.03 -13.24
CA THR A 113 17.64 -17.12 -12.40
C THR A 113 17.66 -17.54 -10.93
N ASP A 114 18.86 -17.56 -10.33
CA ASP A 114 19.07 -17.82 -8.90
C ASP A 114 18.69 -16.60 -8.03
N ALA A 115 17.72 -16.78 -7.12
CA ALA A 115 17.24 -15.74 -6.23
C ALA A 115 18.22 -15.39 -5.09
N THR A 116 19.23 -16.23 -4.81
CA THR A 116 20.21 -15.99 -3.73
C THR A 116 21.00 -14.69 -3.94
N LYS A 117 21.23 -14.31 -5.21
CA LYS A 117 21.89 -13.05 -5.62
C LYS A 117 21.22 -11.83 -5.00
N TRP A 118 19.90 -11.88 -4.79
CA TRP A 118 19.10 -10.74 -4.33
C TRP A 118 18.76 -10.75 -2.84
N LYS A 119 19.27 -11.75 -2.09
CA LYS A 119 18.92 -11.96 -0.68
C LYS A 119 19.24 -10.75 0.22
N ALA A 120 20.37 -10.08 0.01
CA ALA A 120 20.75 -8.91 0.81
C ALA A 120 19.78 -7.73 0.60
N ARG A 121 19.41 -7.46 -0.66
CA ARG A 121 18.40 -6.46 -1.03
C ARG A 121 17.06 -6.78 -0.38
N PHE A 122 16.62 -8.03 -0.47
CA PHE A 122 15.38 -8.51 0.15
C PHE A 122 15.37 -8.24 1.66
N MET A 123 16.40 -8.72 2.38
CA MET A 123 16.49 -8.58 3.83
C MET A 123 16.57 -7.12 4.29
N GLY A 124 17.25 -6.26 3.52
CA GLY A 124 17.30 -4.82 3.78
C GLY A 124 15.92 -4.16 3.69
N ILE A 125 15.14 -4.48 2.65
CA ILE A 125 13.83 -3.86 2.45
C ILE A 125 12.80 -4.38 3.46
N ILE A 126 12.76 -5.70 3.77
CA ILE A 126 11.83 -6.20 4.80
C ILE A 126 12.18 -5.66 6.20
N SER A 127 13.46 -5.35 6.47
CA SER A 127 13.89 -4.68 7.72
C SER A 127 13.37 -3.26 7.80
N LEU A 128 13.47 -2.50 6.70
CA LEU A 128 12.88 -1.16 6.62
C LEU A 128 11.36 -1.22 6.79
N PHE A 129 10.71 -2.25 6.25
CA PHE A 129 9.27 -2.44 6.37
C PHE A 129 8.85 -2.68 7.83
N ALA A 130 9.53 -3.59 8.53
CA ALA A 130 9.31 -3.82 9.95
C ALA A 130 9.60 -2.56 10.78
N GLY A 131 10.67 -1.82 10.46
CA GLY A 131 11.00 -0.55 11.10
C GLY A 131 9.91 0.52 10.92
N GLY A 132 9.33 0.64 9.73
CA GLY A 132 8.21 1.56 9.45
C GLY A 132 6.97 1.23 10.26
N MET A 133 6.64 -0.07 10.42
CA MET A 133 5.53 -0.49 11.26
C MET A 133 5.80 -0.21 12.75
N LEU A 134 7.00 -0.47 13.25
CA LEU A 134 7.36 -0.17 14.64
C LEU A 134 7.28 1.33 14.91
N LEU A 135 7.80 2.16 14.00
CA LEU A 135 7.70 3.61 14.08
C LEU A 135 6.24 4.07 14.18
N LEU A 136 5.38 3.50 13.34
CA LEU A 136 3.94 3.79 13.32
C LEU A 136 3.26 3.40 14.64
N THR A 137 3.55 2.20 15.16
CA THR A 137 2.93 1.73 16.41
C THR A 137 3.42 2.48 17.63
N MET A 138 4.65 2.99 17.62
CA MET A 138 5.21 3.76 18.74
C MET A 138 4.87 5.24 18.69
N ALA A 139 4.32 5.74 17.59
CA ALA A 139 4.07 7.16 17.38
C ALA A 139 3.17 7.76 18.47
N ASP A 140 3.52 8.94 18.98
CA ASP A 140 2.69 9.73 19.92
C ASP A 140 1.85 10.83 19.25
N ASN A 141 1.99 10.98 17.92
CA ASN A 141 1.32 12.01 17.14
C ASN A 141 1.02 11.51 15.70
N LEU A 142 0.05 12.14 15.02
CA LEU A 142 -0.39 11.71 13.69
C LEU A 142 0.69 11.87 12.61
N LEU A 143 1.56 12.87 12.72
CA LEU A 143 2.61 13.11 11.71
C LEU A 143 3.64 11.97 11.73
N LEU A 144 4.07 11.53 12.90
CA LEU A 144 4.98 10.40 13.04
C LEU A 144 4.33 9.08 12.59
N LEU A 145 3.05 8.87 12.90
CA LEU A 145 2.27 7.76 12.34
C LEU A 145 2.27 7.81 10.82
N PHE A 146 2.01 8.97 10.23
CA PHE A 146 1.99 9.17 8.77
C PHE A 146 3.36 8.94 8.13
N MET A 147 4.47 9.29 8.79
CA MET A 147 5.80 8.95 8.29
C MET A 147 6.03 7.43 8.25
N GLY A 148 5.68 6.70 9.32
CA GLY A 148 5.73 5.24 9.30
C GLY A 148 4.82 4.63 8.23
N TRP A 149 3.62 5.19 8.07
CA TRP A 149 2.63 4.84 7.04
C TRP A 149 3.20 4.91 5.61
N GLU A 150 3.93 5.97 5.33
CA GLU A 150 4.55 6.27 4.05
C GLU A 150 5.78 5.39 3.76
N ILE A 151 6.63 5.17 4.77
CA ILE A 151 7.77 4.24 4.69
C ILE A 151 7.28 2.84 4.34
N MET A 152 6.20 2.37 4.97
CA MET A 152 5.59 1.09 4.66
C MET A 152 5.04 1.03 3.22
N GLY A 153 4.43 2.12 2.74
CA GLY A 153 3.97 2.25 1.35
C GLY A 153 5.10 2.12 0.33
N LEU A 154 6.25 2.73 0.61
CA LEU A 154 7.45 2.57 -0.21
C LEU A 154 7.97 1.12 -0.18
N CYS A 155 8.04 0.52 1.02
CA CYS A 155 8.53 -0.84 1.16
C CYS A 155 7.65 -1.86 0.43
N SER A 156 6.32 -1.71 0.49
CA SER A 156 5.41 -2.60 -0.25
C SER A 156 5.60 -2.49 -1.75
N TYR A 157 5.77 -1.27 -2.28
CA TYR A 157 6.05 -1.06 -3.71
C TYR A 157 7.31 -1.84 -4.15
N LEU A 158 8.40 -1.67 -3.41
CA LEU A 158 9.69 -2.31 -3.71
C LEU A 158 9.65 -3.83 -3.55
N LEU A 159 8.87 -4.35 -2.59
CA LEU A 159 8.79 -5.79 -2.30
C LEU A 159 7.80 -6.53 -3.20
N ILE A 160 6.69 -5.90 -3.60
CA ILE A 160 5.76 -6.49 -4.58
C ILE A 160 6.45 -6.56 -5.94
N GLY A 161 7.12 -5.49 -6.36
CA GLY A 161 7.89 -5.43 -7.60
C GLY A 161 9.28 -6.06 -7.52
N PHE A 162 9.55 -6.92 -6.52
CA PHE A 162 10.90 -7.41 -6.24
C PHE A 162 11.50 -8.25 -7.39
N TRP A 163 10.67 -9.08 -8.02
CA TRP A 163 11.04 -9.85 -9.22
C TRP A 163 10.67 -9.06 -10.47
N ASN A 164 11.41 -7.99 -10.72
CA ASN A 164 11.11 -7.02 -11.78
C ASN A 164 11.16 -7.61 -13.20
N ASP A 165 11.92 -8.67 -13.40
CA ASP A 165 12.17 -9.26 -14.73
C ASP A 165 11.31 -10.52 -15.00
N ARG A 166 10.39 -10.85 -14.09
CA ARG A 166 9.48 -12.00 -14.24
C ARG A 166 8.40 -11.70 -15.29
N ILE A 167 8.17 -12.67 -16.17
CA ILE A 167 7.21 -12.60 -17.28
C ILE A 167 6.29 -13.82 -17.32
N TYR A 168 5.17 -13.70 -18.03
CA TYR A 168 4.18 -14.76 -18.22
C TYR A 168 3.88 -14.95 -19.72
N PRO A 169 4.67 -15.77 -20.44
CA PRO A 169 4.57 -15.92 -21.89
C PRO A 169 3.19 -16.28 -22.42
N ASN A 170 2.53 -17.25 -21.78
CA ASN A 170 1.25 -17.80 -22.23
C ASN A 170 0.04 -17.14 -21.54
N GLU A 171 0.28 -16.19 -20.63
CA GLU A 171 -0.77 -15.42 -19.94
C GLU A 171 -0.52 -13.90 -20.06
N PRO A 172 -0.60 -13.32 -21.27
CA PRO A 172 -0.30 -11.89 -21.48
C PRO A 172 -1.23 -10.93 -20.72
N GLY A 173 -2.38 -11.41 -20.24
CA GLY A 173 -3.29 -10.65 -19.38
C GLY A 173 -2.94 -10.66 -17.89
N ARG A 174 -1.99 -11.50 -17.45
CA ARG A 174 -1.54 -11.55 -16.06
C ARG A 174 -0.68 -10.35 -15.73
N ILE A 175 -0.97 -9.70 -14.61
CA ILE A 175 -0.19 -8.57 -14.13
C ILE A 175 1.20 -9.02 -13.71
N THR A 176 2.24 -8.31 -14.18
CA THR A 176 3.64 -8.59 -13.78
C THR A 176 3.97 -7.92 -12.44
N PRO A 177 5.00 -8.39 -11.71
CA PRO A 177 5.35 -7.83 -10.41
C PRO A 177 5.56 -6.30 -10.38
N PRO A 178 6.24 -5.66 -11.37
CA PRO A 178 6.35 -4.20 -11.42
C PRO A 178 5.00 -3.48 -11.50
N PHE A 179 4.09 -3.93 -12.37
CA PHE A 179 2.78 -3.32 -12.53
C PHE A 179 1.90 -3.56 -11.29
N ALA A 180 2.01 -4.73 -10.65
CA ALA A 180 1.35 -5.01 -9.38
C ALA A 180 1.84 -4.06 -8.27
N GLY A 181 3.15 -3.81 -8.20
CA GLY A 181 3.75 -2.84 -7.28
C GLY A 181 3.21 -1.43 -7.51
N ILE A 182 3.17 -0.97 -8.77
CA ILE A 182 2.61 0.34 -9.13
C ILE A 182 1.13 0.44 -8.73
N LYS A 183 0.32 -0.59 -9.05
CA LYS A 183 -1.11 -0.62 -8.69
C LYS A 183 -1.30 -0.49 -7.19
N ALA A 184 -0.53 -1.24 -6.39
CA ALA A 184 -0.56 -1.16 -4.93
C ALA A 184 -0.14 0.20 -4.39
N PHE A 185 0.94 0.77 -4.94
CA PHE A 185 1.39 2.10 -4.53
C PHE A 185 0.35 3.17 -4.86
N MET A 186 -0.18 3.20 -6.08
CA MET A 186 -1.11 4.25 -6.54
C MET A 186 -2.47 4.18 -5.83
N THR A 187 -3.03 2.98 -5.66
CA THR A 187 -4.32 2.81 -4.97
C THR A 187 -4.24 3.21 -3.50
N THR A 188 -3.18 2.80 -2.80
CA THR A 188 -2.98 3.20 -1.40
C THR A 188 -2.64 4.69 -1.29
N ARG A 189 -1.83 5.23 -2.20
CA ARG A 189 -1.47 6.65 -2.26
C ARG A 189 -2.67 7.57 -2.40
N ALA A 190 -3.65 7.20 -3.23
CA ALA A 190 -4.87 7.99 -3.40
C ALA A 190 -5.62 8.18 -2.07
N ALA A 191 -5.71 7.11 -1.27
CA ALA A 191 -6.26 7.17 0.09
C ALA A 191 -5.37 7.98 1.05
N ASP A 192 -4.05 7.81 0.96
CA ASP A 192 -3.08 8.50 1.83
C ASP A 192 -3.16 10.02 1.66
N VAL A 193 -3.42 10.52 0.44
CA VAL A 193 -3.64 11.96 0.17
C VAL A 193 -4.91 12.48 0.85
N VAL A 194 -6.01 11.71 0.81
CA VAL A 194 -7.27 12.12 1.48
C VAL A 194 -7.11 12.08 3.00
N MET A 195 -6.40 11.08 3.53
CA MET A 195 -6.02 11.03 4.94
C MET A 195 -5.18 12.23 5.34
N LEU A 196 -4.20 12.65 4.52
CA LEU A 196 -3.37 13.82 4.78
C LEU A 196 -4.20 15.11 4.84
N ILE A 197 -5.26 15.23 4.04
CA ILE A 197 -6.23 16.34 4.14
C ILE A 197 -6.92 16.30 5.53
N GLY A 198 -7.32 15.12 6.00
CA GLY A 198 -7.87 14.95 7.35
C GLY A 198 -6.90 15.35 8.45
N ILE A 199 -5.63 14.96 8.34
CA ILE A 199 -4.56 15.35 9.28
C ILE A 199 -4.37 16.87 9.28
N ALA A 200 -4.30 17.49 8.10
CA ALA A 200 -4.13 18.93 7.96
C ALA A 200 -5.31 19.72 8.54
N TRP A 201 -6.54 19.21 8.35
CA TRP A 201 -7.75 19.84 8.90
C TRP A 201 -7.82 19.68 10.43
N LEU A 202 -7.46 18.52 10.97
CA LEU A 202 -7.36 18.33 12.42
C LEU A 202 -6.37 19.31 13.04
N TYR A 203 -5.19 19.47 12.42
CA TYR A 203 -4.20 20.44 12.86
C TYR A 203 -4.69 21.89 12.76
N SER A 204 -5.42 22.26 11.70
CA SER A 204 -5.90 23.64 11.54
C SER A 204 -6.93 24.03 12.59
N VAL A 205 -7.67 23.06 13.14
CA VAL A 205 -8.68 23.29 14.19
C VAL A 205 -8.06 23.21 15.59
N THR A 206 -7.24 22.20 15.85
CA THR A 206 -6.71 21.92 17.20
C THR A 206 -5.36 22.57 17.50
N GLY A 207 -4.60 22.99 16.47
CA GLY A 207 -3.24 23.51 16.62
C GLY A 207 -2.18 22.46 16.96
N THR A 208 -2.55 21.18 17.07
CA THR A 208 -1.66 20.08 17.47
C THR A 208 -1.99 18.80 16.69
N LEU A 209 -1.08 17.83 16.73
CA LEU A 209 -1.30 16.46 16.23
C LEU A 209 -0.99 15.41 17.30
N SER A 210 -0.77 15.84 18.54
CA SER A 210 -0.46 15.00 19.69
C SER A 210 -1.67 14.15 20.08
N TYR A 211 -1.48 12.84 20.25
CA TYR A 211 -2.54 11.96 20.72
C TYR A 211 -3.04 12.39 22.10
N ARG A 212 -2.11 12.79 22.98
CA ARG A 212 -2.43 13.18 24.36
C ARG A 212 -3.33 14.41 24.43
N GLU A 213 -3.10 15.37 23.56
CA GLU A 213 -3.83 16.65 23.57
C GLU A 213 -5.17 16.57 22.85
N ILE A 214 -5.36 15.56 21.98
CA ILE A 214 -6.57 15.39 21.19
C ILE A 214 -7.41 14.22 21.73
N LEU A 215 -6.86 13.00 21.72
CA LEU A 215 -7.60 11.77 21.98
C LEU A 215 -7.86 11.50 23.48
N TYR A 216 -7.09 12.16 24.35
CA TYR A 216 -7.18 12.03 25.80
C TYR A 216 -7.57 13.34 26.50
N ASN A 217 -8.12 14.29 25.73
CA ASN A 217 -8.60 15.57 26.23
C ASN A 217 -10.10 15.72 25.90
N GLU A 218 -10.94 15.55 26.92
CA GLU A 218 -12.40 15.64 26.79
C GLU A 218 -12.86 17.01 26.30
N GLU A 219 -12.19 18.10 26.69
CA GLU A 219 -12.55 19.46 26.25
C GLU A 219 -12.39 19.61 24.74
N VAL A 220 -11.30 19.07 24.18
CA VAL A 220 -11.02 19.10 22.73
C VAL A 220 -11.99 18.19 21.98
N LEU A 221 -12.26 16.99 22.48
CA LEU A 221 -13.22 16.07 21.87
C LEU A 221 -14.64 16.66 21.83
N HIS A 222 -15.11 17.23 22.94
CA HIS A 222 -16.41 17.92 22.99
C HIS A 222 -16.46 19.14 22.08
N ALA A 223 -15.36 19.89 21.95
CA ALA A 223 -15.30 21.01 21.02
C ALA A 223 -15.41 20.54 19.56
N LEU A 224 -14.71 19.47 19.18
CA LEU A 224 -14.78 18.87 17.84
C LEU A 224 -16.15 18.29 17.51
N GLU A 225 -16.87 17.78 18.51
CA GLU A 225 -18.24 17.31 18.38
C GLU A 225 -19.23 18.47 18.20
N ALA A 226 -19.10 19.51 19.04
CA ALA A 226 -20.00 20.67 19.03
C ALA A 226 -19.86 21.52 17.76
N MET A 227 -18.71 21.47 17.10
CA MET A 227 -18.50 22.11 15.80
C MET A 227 -19.31 21.39 14.72
N ALA A 228 -20.51 21.90 14.43
CA ALA A 228 -21.32 21.48 13.29
C ALA A 228 -20.92 22.26 12.02
N PHE A 229 -21.27 21.77 10.84
CA PHE A 229 -21.18 22.54 9.59
C PHE A 229 -22.21 23.68 9.63
N PRO A 230 -21.83 24.93 9.94
CA PRO A 230 -22.78 26.01 10.07
C PRO A 230 -23.23 26.36 8.65
N ALA A 231 -24.53 26.24 8.37
CA ALA A 231 -25.17 26.69 7.13
C ALA A 231 -24.96 25.87 5.84
N ASN A 232 -24.54 24.60 5.87
CA ASN A 232 -24.61 23.74 4.67
C ASN A 232 -25.93 22.93 4.64
N PRO A 233 -26.94 23.30 3.82
CA PRO A 233 -28.23 22.61 3.79
C PRO A 233 -28.17 21.15 3.30
N LEU A 234 -27.08 20.73 2.66
CA LEU A 234 -26.87 19.34 2.23
C LEU A 234 -26.26 18.47 3.34
N LEU A 235 -25.40 19.04 4.18
CA LEU A 235 -24.67 18.29 5.22
C LEU A 235 -25.33 18.41 6.60
N ALA A 236 -26.03 19.51 6.88
CA ALA A 236 -26.74 19.70 8.15
C ALA A 236 -27.75 18.59 8.48
N PRO A 237 -28.54 18.05 7.51
CA PRO A 237 -29.44 16.92 7.79
C PRO A 237 -28.73 15.62 8.16
N LEU A 238 -27.43 15.50 7.87
CA LEU A 238 -26.65 14.29 8.13
C LEU A 238 -26.14 14.18 9.57
N GLY A 239 -26.29 15.26 10.37
CA GLY A 239 -25.84 15.28 11.76
C GLY A 239 -24.32 15.08 11.95
N LEU A 240 -23.53 15.30 10.89
CA LEU A 240 -22.09 15.08 10.90
C LEU A 240 -21.37 16.28 11.53
N SER A 241 -20.64 16.05 12.63
CA SER A 241 -19.74 17.06 13.23
C SER A 241 -18.46 17.22 12.40
N ILE A 242 -17.72 18.32 12.62
CA ILE A 242 -16.39 18.50 12.05
C ILE A 242 -15.47 17.36 12.51
N GLY A 243 -15.53 16.97 13.79
CA GLY A 243 -14.81 15.80 14.31
C GLY A 243 -15.14 14.51 13.57
N GLY A 244 -16.43 14.25 13.32
CA GLY A 244 -16.88 13.08 12.55
C GLY A 244 -16.44 13.11 11.08
N ALA A 245 -16.41 14.28 10.45
CA ALA A 245 -15.89 14.45 9.09
C ALA A 245 -14.39 14.20 9.01
N ILE A 246 -13.62 14.71 9.98
CA ILE A 246 -12.19 14.43 10.11
C ILE A 246 -11.97 12.92 10.32
N ALA A 247 -12.76 12.28 11.18
CA ALA A 247 -12.69 10.83 11.38
C ALA A 247 -12.88 10.05 10.07
N LEU A 248 -13.82 10.47 9.21
CA LEU A 248 -14.04 9.85 7.90
C LEU A 248 -12.89 10.08 6.92
N LEU A 249 -12.27 11.27 6.92
CA LEU A 249 -11.06 11.53 6.14
C LEU A 249 -9.87 10.70 6.62
N LEU A 250 -9.71 10.51 7.93
CA LEU A 250 -8.69 9.59 8.46
C LEU A 250 -9.00 8.14 8.10
N PHE A 251 -10.28 7.75 8.15
CA PHE A 251 -10.75 6.42 7.74
C PHE A 251 -10.42 6.10 6.29
N THR A 252 -10.39 7.08 5.37
CA THR A 252 -10.01 6.78 3.97
C THR A 252 -8.60 6.21 3.86
N GLY A 253 -7.68 6.59 4.75
CA GLY A 253 -6.36 5.95 4.84
C GLY A 253 -6.48 4.45 5.12
N THR A 254 -7.31 4.09 6.10
CA THR A 254 -7.63 2.68 6.41
C THR A 254 -8.27 1.96 5.23
N VAL A 255 -9.17 2.63 4.49
CA VAL A 255 -9.78 2.05 3.29
C VAL A 255 -8.70 1.66 2.26
N GLY A 256 -7.68 2.49 2.07
CA GLY A 256 -6.53 2.20 1.21
C GLY A 256 -5.64 1.07 1.74
N LYS A 257 -5.04 1.22 2.93
CA LYS A 257 -4.03 0.27 3.44
C LYS A 257 -4.60 -1.07 3.90
N SER A 258 -5.83 -1.10 4.42
CA SER A 258 -6.51 -2.34 4.81
C SER A 258 -7.41 -2.90 3.70
N ALA A 259 -7.25 -2.41 2.46
CA ALA A 259 -7.89 -2.93 1.26
C ALA A 259 -9.43 -3.05 1.40
N GLN A 260 -10.07 -2.03 1.98
CA GLN A 260 -11.53 -2.03 2.12
C GLN A 260 -12.19 -1.62 0.81
N PHE A 261 -13.46 -1.97 0.63
CA PHE A 261 -14.22 -1.45 -0.49
C PHE A 261 -14.26 0.10 -0.42
N PRO A 262 -13.95 0.82 -1.51
CA PRO A 262 -13.73 0.30 -2.86
C PRO A 262 -12.25 0.02 -3.22
N LEU A 263 -11.27 0.50 -2.45
CA LEU A 263 -9.82 0.45 -2.73
C LEU A 263 -9.13 -0.89 -2.41
N HIS A 264 -9.76 -2.01 -2.76
CA HIS A 264 -9.32 -3.36 -2.41
C HIS A 264 -8.51 -4.07 -3.51
N THR A 265 -8.56 -3.58 -4.75
CA THR A 265 -8.11 -4.27 -5.97
C THR A 265 -6.60 -4.55 -6.03
N TRP A 266 -5.81 -3.87 -5.21
CA TRP A 266 -4.35 -4.04 -5.21
C TRP A 266 -3.88 -5.26 -4.43
N LEU A 267 -4.60 -5.68 -3.39
CA LEU A 267 -4.13 -6.71 -2.46
C LEU A 267 -4.04 -8.11 -3.11
N PRO A 268 -4.98 -8.53 -3.98
CA PRO A 268 -4.85 -9.79 -4.71
C PRO A 268 -3.66 -9.79 -5.68
N ASP A 269 -3.37 -8.66 -6.32
CA ASP A 269 -2.25 -8.53 -7.27
C ASP A 269 -0.90 -8.39 -6.55
N ALA A 270 -0.89 -7.90 -5.30
CA ALA A 270 0.29 -7.90 -4.45
C ALA A 270 0.85 -9.31 -4.20
N MET A 271 0.08 -10.36 -4.50
CA MET A 271 0.51 -11.75 -4.41
C MET A 271 1.53 -12.15 -5.48
N GLU A 272 1.79 -11.30 -6.47
CA GLU A 272 2.91 -11.47 -7.41
C GLU A 272 4.29 -11.34 -6.74
N GLY A 273 4.35 -10.70 -5.57
CA GLY A 273 5.57 -10.61 -4.78
C GLY A 273 6.00 -11.93 -4.10
N PRO A 274 7.22 -11.97 -3.53
CA PRO A 274 7.71 -13.13 -2.80
C PRO A 274 6.83 -13.49 -1.59
N THR A 275 6.65 -14.78 -1.32
CA THR A 275 5.70 -15.21 -0.28
C THR A 275 6.01 -14.69 1.14
N PRO A 276 7.27 -14.53 1.59
CA PRO A 276 7.54 -13.86 2.87
C PRO A 276 7.05 -12.40 2.90
N VAL A 277 6.98 -11.71 1.75
CA VAL A 277 6.39 -10.37 1.63
C VAL A 277 4.88 -10.43 1.85
N SER A 278 4.19 -11.40 1.25
CA SER A 278 2.76 -11.60 1.50
C SER A 278 2.49 -11.84 2.99
N ALA A 279 3.29 -12.67 3.66
CA ALA A 279 3.18 -12.83 5.11
C ALA A 279 3.40 -11.50 5.85
N MET A 280 4.39 -10.69 5.45
CA MET A 280 4.70 -9.40 6.06
C MET A 280 3.54 -8.40 5.93
N ILE A 281 3.07 -8.17 4.70
CA ILE A 281 2.00 -7.22 4.36
C ILE A 281 0.71 -7.56 5.12
N HIS A 282 0.37 -8.84 5.21
CA HIS A 282 -0.94 -9.31 5.70
C HIS A 282 -1.01 -9.60 7.19
N ALA A 283 0.12 -9.81 7.85
CA ALA A 283 0.17 -10.15 9.27
C ALA A 283 0.72 -9.01 10.11
N ALA A 284 1.98 -8.61 9.87
CA ALA A 284 2.68 -7.78 10.83
C ALA A 284 2.62 -6.28 10.50
N THR A 285 2.46 -5.89 9.23
CA THR A 285 2.66 -4.50 8.82
C THR A 285 1.43 -3.85 8.18
N MET A 286 1.42 -3.72 6.86
CA MET A 286 0.66 -2.72 6.12
C MET A 286 -0.84 -2.78 6.36
N VAL A 287 -1.46 -3.96 6.27
CA VAL A 287 -2.91 -4.04 6.39
C VAL A 287 -3.38 -3.89 7.85
N SER A 288 -2.53 -4.29 8.79
CA SER A 288 -2.75 -4.15 10.24
C SER A 288 -2.64 -2.69 10.70
N ALA A 289 -1.82 -1.89 10.02
CA ALA A 289 -1.67 -0.47 10.31
C ALA A 289 -2.97 0.33 10.13
N GLY A 290 -3.79 0.00 9.13
CA GLY A 290 -5.09 0.64 8.95
C GLY A 290 -6.06 0.32 10.11
N ILE A 291 -6.11 -0.93 10.56
CA ILE A 291 -6.92 -1.28 11.73
C ILE A 291 -6.39 -0.59 12.99
N TYR A 292 -5.06 -0.54 13.17
CA TYR A 292 -4.45 0.20 14.28
C TYR A 292 -4.86 1.67 14.29
N LEU A 293 -4.89 2.35 13.13
CA LEU A 293 -5.37 3.72 13.04
C LEU A 293 -6.81 3.83 13.56
N LEU A 294 -7.72 2.93 13.18
CA LEU A 294 -9.09 2.96 13.69
C LEU A 294 -9.20 2.72 15.19
N LEU A 295 -8.43 1.78 15.72
CA LEU A 295 -8.39 1.50 17.15
C LEU A 295 -7.86 2.70 17.93
N ARG A 296 -6.78 3.32 17.44
CA ARG A 296 -6.14 4.49 18.06
C ARG A 296 -7.07 5.71 18.02
N PHE A 297 -7.75 5.93 16.90
CA PHE A 297 -8.64 7.07 16.67
C PHE A 297 -10.09 6.79 16.99
N PHE A 298 -10.37 5.69 17.71
CA PHE A 298 -11.72 5.36 18.16
C PHE A 298 -12.41 6.52 18.91
N PRO A 299 -11.74 7.26 19.83
CA PRO A 299 -12.35 8.42 20.49
C PRO A 299 -12.88 9.50 19.53
N LEU A 300 -12.23 9.66 18.37
CA LEU A 300 -12.66 10.61 17.34
C LEU A 300 -13.80 10.04 16.49
N ILE A 301 -13.79 8.71 16.25
CA ILE A 301 -14.84 7.99 15.52
C ILE A 301 -16.15 7.97 16.33
N SER A 302 -16.06 7.79 17.66
CA SER A 302 -17.19 7.67 18.57
C SER A 302 -17.82 9.01 18.98
N LEU A 303 -17.36 10.16 18.45
CA LEU A 303 -17.99 11.45 18.75
C LEU A 303 -19.49 11.45 18.42
N GLY A 304 -20.33 11.91 19.35
CA GLY A 304 -21.78 11.84 19.24
C GLY A 304 -22.40 10.48 19.57
N TRP A 305 -21.62 9.50 20.03
CA TRP A 305 -22.12 8.22 20.56
C TRP A 305 -22.20 8.29 22.09
N GLY A 306 -23.33 7.89 22.69
CA GLY A 306 -23.53 7.86 24.15
C GLY A 306 -24.21 9.08 24.78
N HIS A 307 -24.41 10.19 24.06
CA HIS A 307 -25.04 11.43 24.60
C HIS A 307 -26.58 11.48 24.54
N GLY A 308 -27.26 10.33 24.75
CA GLY A 308 -28.73 10.26 24.74
C GLY A 308 -29.38 10.25 23.34
N VAL A 309 -28.58 10.05 22.29
CA VAL A 309 -29.04 9.82 20.92
C VAL A 309 -29.16 8.31 20.71
N GLU A 310 -30.33 7.85 20.26
CA GLU A 310 -30.51 6.44 19.90
C GLU A 310 -29.75 6.11 18.60
N GLY A 311 -28.83 5.13 18.68
CA GLY A 311 -28.10 4.59 17.55
C GLY A 311 -26.70 5.16 17.33
N PHE A 312 -26.03 4.67 16.28
CA PHE A 312 -24.67 5.06 15.94
C PHE A 312 -24.62 6.38 15.16
N PRO A 313 -23.63 7.26 15.40
CA PRO A 313 -23.42 8.44 14.55
C PRO A 313 -23.02 8.04 13.12
N LEU A 314 -23.21 8.94 12.15
CA LEU A 314 -23.05 8.63 10.73
C LEU A 314 -21.67 8.05 10.39
N GLN A 315 -20.60 8.58 10.99
CA GLN A 315 -19.25 8.06 10.72
C GLN A 315 -19.09 6.60 11.15
N MET A 316 -19.67 6.21 12.30
CA MET A 316 -19.66 4.83 12.78
C MET A 316 -20.50 3.93 11.86
N GLN A 317 -21.68 4.39 11.42
CA GLN A 317 -22.51 3.64 10.47
C GLN A 317 -21.79 3.40 9.14
N ILE A 318 -21.07 4.39 8.61
CA ILE A 318 -20.28 4.26 7.37
C ILE A 318 -19.16 3.23 7.57
N ILE A 319 -18.42 3.32 8.66
CA ILE A 319 -17.33 2.39 8.98
C ILE A 319 -17.88 0.96 9.13
N ALA A 320 -18.97 0.78 9.88
CA ALA A 320 -19.64 -0.50 10.06
C ALA A 320 -20.12 -1.09 8.72
N GLY A 321 -20.79 -0.27 7.90
CA GLY A 321 -21.33 -0.67 6.61
C GLY A 321 -20.24 -1.06 5.61
N VAL A 322 -19.17 -0.26 5.51
CA VAL A 322 -18.02 -0.57 4.64
C VAL A 322 -17.32 -1.85 5.09
N GLY A 323 -17.11 -2.03 6.39
CA GLY A 323 -16.50 -3.24 6.94
C GLY A 323 -17.34 -4.49 6.67
N ALA A 324 -18.64 -4.44 6.99
CA ALA A 324 -19.55 -5.57 6.81
C ALA A 324 -19.71 -5.94 5.32
N PHE A 325 -19.84 -4.94 4.45
CA PHE A 325 -19.88 -5.17 3.00
C PHE A 325 -18.58 -5.81 2.52
N THR A 326 -17.43 -5.25 2.89
CA THR A 326 -16.11 -5.78 2.51
C THR A 326 -15.91 -7.21 2.99
N ALA A 327 -16.33 -7.52 4.22
CA ALA A 327 -16.25 -8.86 4.80
C ALA A 327 -16.94 -9.91 3.93
N LEU A 328 -18.20 -9.66 3.55
CA LEU A 328 -18.98 -10.57 2.72
C LEU A 328 -18.50 -10.58 1.26
N PHE A 329 -18.28 -9.41 0.69
CA PHE A 329 -17.84 -9.23 -0.70
C PHE A 329 -16.53 -9.97 -1.00
N ALA A 330 -15.53 -9.86 -0.12
CA ALA A 330 -14.28 -10.57 -0.32
C ALA A 330 -14.40 -12.08 -0.09
N ALA A 331 -15.24 -12.50 0.86
CA ALA A 331 -15.48 -13.92 1.12
C ALA A 331 -16.13 -14.64 -0.06
N THR A 332 -17.05 -13.98 -0.80
CA THR A 332 -17.64 -14.56 -2.00
C THR A 332 -16.64 -14.68 -3.14
N ILE A 333 -15.67 -13.76 -3.28
CA ILE A 333 -14.62 -13.89 -4.30
C ILE A 333 -13.71 -15.08 -3.97
N ALA A 334 -13.30 -15.20 -2.70
CA ALA A 334 -12.36 -16.23 -2.24
C ALA A 334 -12.80 -17.68 -2.58
N ILE A 335 -14.12 -17.96 -2.61
CA ILE A 335 -14.61 -19.32 -2.92
C ILE A 335 -14.31 -19.76 -4.36
N ALA A 336 -14.06 -18.81 -5.27
CA ALA A 336 -13.88 -19.03 -6.70
C ALA A 336 -12.44 -18.79 -7.20
N GLN A 337 -11.50 -18.51 -6.30
CA GLN A 337 -10.09 -18.30 -6.65
C GLN A 337 -9.30 -19.62 -6.58
N ASN A 338 -8.43 -19.87 -7.56
CA ASN A 338 -7.63 -21.10 -7.64
C ASN A 338 -6.20 -20.93 -7.16
N ASP A 339 -5.68 -19.71 -7.15
CA ASP A 339 -4.36 -19.37 -6.62
C ASP A 339 -4.38 -19.40 -5.08
N ILE A 340 -3.48 -20.19 -4.50
CA ILE A 340 -3.39 -20.41 -3.06
C ILE A 340 -3.16 -19.11 -2.28
N LYS A 341 -2.37 -18.16 -2.81
CA LYS A 341 -2.09 -16.86 -2.18
C LYS A 341 -3.26 -15.90 -2.38
N LYS A 342 -3.92 -15.89 -3.55
CA LYS A 342 -5.09 -15.01 -3.79
C LYS A 342 -6.28 -15.39 -2.90
N VAL A 343 -6.51 -16.68 -2.62
CA VAL A 343 -7.51 -17.10 -1.61
C VAL A 343 -7.15 -16.51 -0.22
N LEU A 344 -5.88 -16.55 0.16
CA LEU A 344 -5.41 -15.97 1.43
C LEU A 344 -5.49 -14.44 1.46
N ALA A 345 -5.29 -13.78 0.31
CA ALA A 345 -5.43 -12.34 0.17
C ALA A 345 -6.90 -11.91 0.35
N TYR A 346 -7.84 -12.51 -0.37
CA TYR A 346 -9.27 -12.20 -0.22
C TYR A 346 -9.82 -12.55 1.16
N SER A 347 -9.35 -13.64 1.76
CA SER A 347 -9.71 -13.92 3.15
C SER A 347 -9.15 -12.88 4.11
N THR A 348 -8.00 -12.27 3.83
CA THR A 348 -7.48 -11.14 4.62
C THR A 348 -8.36 -9.90 4.46
N ILE A 349 -8.75 -9.53 3.23
CA ILE A 349 -9.71 -8.44 2.98
C ILE A 349 -10.99 -8.67 3.79
N SER A 350 -11.48 -9.91 3.79
CA SER A 350 -12.67 -10.28 4.56
C SER A 350 -12.47 -10.10 6.07
N GLN A 351 -11.37 -10.61 6.64
CA GLN A 351 -11.08 -10.51 8.08
C GLN A 351 -10.84 -9.07 8.55
N LEU A 352 -10.20 -8.24 7.74
CA LEU A 352 -10.07 -6.82 8.03
C LEU A 352 -11.43 -6.13 7.98
N GLY A 353 -12.31 -6.53 7.05
CA GLY A 353 -13.71 -6.10 7.03
C GLY A 353 -14.45 -6.44 8.33
N PHE A 354 -14.22 -7.62 8.94
CA PHE A 354 -14.74 -7.94 10.29
C PHE A 354 -14.24 -6.95 11.34
N MET A 355 -12.94 -6.64 11.36
CA MET A 355 -12.36 -5.71 12.34
C MET A 355 -12.86 -4.27 12.14
N VAL A 356 -12.98 -3.82 10.88
CA VAL A 356 -13.54 -2.50 10.55
C VAL A 356 -15.02 -2.44 10.96
N ALA A 357 -15.79 -3.49 10.69
CA ALA A 357 -17.19 -3.57 11.11
C ALA A 357 -17.33 -3.51 12.63
N ALA A 358 -16.50 -4.28 13.35
CA ALA A 358 -16.44 -4.29 14.81
C ALA A 358 -16.15 -2.89 15.38
N VAL A 359 -15.15 -2.18 14.85
CA VAL A 359 -14.89 -0.79 15.27
C VAL A 359 -16.09 0.12 14.99
N GLY A 360 -16.73 -0.02 13.82
CA GLY A 360 -17.90 0.77 13.45
C GLY A 360 -19.14 0.56 14.33
N ILE A 361 -19.25 -0.56 15.04
CA ILE A 361 -20.33 -0.84 16.00
C ILE A 361 -19.90 -0.63 17.46
N GLY A 362 -18.71 -0.07 17.69
CA GLY A 362 -18.19 0.22 19.03
C GLY A 362 -17.34 -0.89 19.67
N ALA A 363 -17.21 -2.05 19.03
CA ALA A 363 -16.46 -3.22 19.51
C ALA A 363 -14.95 -3.13 19.23
N TYR A 364 -14.31 -2.03 19.63
CA TYR A 364 -12.88 -1.80 19.34
C TYR A 364 -11.95 -2.80 20.07
N ILE A 365 -12.32 -3.27 21.27
CA ILE A 365 -11.54 -4.28 22.00
C ILE A 365 -11.55 -5.62 21.24
N ALA A 366 -12.73 -6.07 20.80
CA ALA A 366 -12.88 -7.27 20.00
C ALA A 366 -12.11 -7.17 18.68
N ALA A 367 -12.14 -6.00 18.03
CA ALA A 367 -11.35 -5.73 16.83
C ALA A 367 -9.83 -5.81 17.09
N ALA A 368 -9.34 -5.25 18.21
CA ALA A 368 -7.93 -5.33 18.61
C ALA A 368 -7.51 -6.77 18.93
N PHE A 369 -8.39 -7.52 19.59
CA PHE A 369 -8.15 -8.93 19.90
C PHE A 369 -8.07 -9.78 18.63
N HIS A 370 -8.99 -9.57 17.70
CA HIS A 370 -8.98 -10.24 16.41
C HIS A 370 -7.77 -9.85 15.58
N LEU A 371 -7.35 -8.58 15.59
CA LEU A 371 -6.13 -8.12 14.90
C LEU A 371 -4.88 -8.90 15.34
N MET A 372 -4.69 -9.06 16.65
CA MET A 372 -3.54 -9.79 17.21
C MET A 372 -3.57 -11.28 16.84
N THR A 373 -4.70 -11.95 17.01
CA THR A 373 -4.81 -13.39 16.66
C THR A 373 -4.66 -13.61 15.16
N HIS A 374 -5.25 -12.71 14.36
CA HIS A 374 -5.16 -12.70 12.90
C HIS A 374 -3.74 -12.59 12.39
N ALA A 375 -2.93 -11.70 12.96
CA ALA A 375 -1.53 -11.60 12.58
C ALA A 375 -0.80 -12.94 12.68
N VAL A 376 -1.06 -13.71 13.74
CA VAL A 376 -0.40 -15.01 13.96
C VAL A 376 -0.88 -16.06 12.95
N PHE A 377 -2.19 -16.28 12.84
CA PHE A 377 -2.69 -17.33 11.94
C PHE A 377 -2.57 -16.95 10.45
N LYS A 378 -2.50 -15.66 10.09
CA LYS A 378 -2.19 -15.25 8.71
C LYS A 378 -0.73 -15.39 8.36
N ALA A 379 0.19 -15.01 9.25
CA ALA A 379 1.61 -15.27 9.03
C ALA A 379 1.84 -16.78 8.81
N LEU A 380 1.19 -17.61 9.63
CA LEU A 380 1.22 -19.06 9.50
C LEU A 380 0.70 -19.54 8.14
N LEU A 381 -0.48 -19.08 7.71
CA LEU A 381 -1.08 -19.51 6.44
C LEU A 381 -0.29 -19.05 5.22
N PHE A 382 0.20 -17.81 5.19
CA PHE A 382 0.99 -17.32 4.07
C PHE A 382 2.34 -18.03 3.99
N MET A 383 3.07 -18.19 5.10
CA MET A 383 4.33 -18.95 5.09
C MET A 383 4.10 -20.45 4.83
N GLY A 384 2.99 -21.01 5.28
CA GLY A 384 2.58 -22.38 4.93
C GLY A 384 2.32 -22.52 3.43
N SER A 385 1.59 -21.59 2.82
CA SER A 385 1.40 -21.57 1.35
C SER A 385 2.72 -21.38 0.61
N GLY A 386 3.65 -20.59 1.13
CA GLY A 386 4.97 -20.41 0.54
C GLY A 386 5.79 -21.69 0.59
N SER A 387 5.66 -22.48 1.65
CA SER A 387 6.32 -23.79 1.76
C SER A 387 5.73 -24.79 0.77
N VAL A 388 4.42 -24.75 0.55
CA VAL A 388 3.75 -25.54 -0.50
C VAL A 388 4.23 -25.13 -1.88
N ILE A 389 4.21 -23.84 -2.21
CA ILE A 389 4.66 -23.32 -3.51
C ILE A 389 6.10 -23.73 -3.76
N HIS A 390 6.97 -23.52 -2.78
CA HIS A 390 8.39 -23.85 -2.90
C HIS A 390 8.62 -25.36 -3.11
N ALA A 391 7.89 -26.22 -2.39
CA ALA A 391 8.01 -27.67 -2.55
C ALA A 391 7.50 -28.16 -3.92
N VAL A 392 6.43 -27.57 -4.44
CA VAL A 392 5.87 -27.89 -5.77
C VAL A 392 6.79 -27.38 -6.88
N GLU A 393 7.39 -26.20 -6.71
CA GLU A 393 8.40 -25.65 -7.62
C GLU A 393 9.64 -26.57 -7.70
N HIS A 394 10.17 -27.02 -6.55
CA HIS A 394 11.27 -28.00 -6.53
C HIS A 394 10.86 -29.35 -7.12
N GLY A 395 9.61 -29.79 -6.90
CA GLY A 395 9.09 -31.00 -7.51
C GLY A 395 8.99 -30.89 -9.03
N ALA A 396 8.66 -29.72 -9.56
CA ALA A 396 8.66 -29.45 -11.00
C ALA A 396 10.08 -29.53 -11.58
N GLU A 397 11.07 -28.90 -10.94
CA GLU A 397 12.48 -29.00 -11.33
C GLU A 397 12.98 -30.46 -11.30
N HIS A 398 12.62 -31.21 -10.26
CA HIS A 398 12.98 -32.63 -10.15
C HIS A 398 12.36 -33.47 -11.27
N ALA A 399 11.09 -33.22 -11.58
CA ALA A 399 10.39 -33.88 -12.68
C ALA A 399 11.09 -33.61 -14.03
N GLU A 400 11.48 -32.36 -14.30
CA GLU A 400 12.22 -31.99 -15.51
C GLU A 400 13.57 -32.71 -15.61
N HIS A 401 14.34 -32.77 -14.52
CA HIS A 401 15.59 -33.53 -14.46
C HIS A 401 15.41 -35.04 -14.72
N HIS A 402 14.23 -35.58 -14.46
CA HIS A 402 13.87 -36.98 -14.71
C HIS A 402 13.15 -37.22 -16.04
N GLY A 403 13.15 -36.24 -16.95
CA GLY A 403 12.61 -36.36 -18.31
C GLY A 403 11.09 -36.14 -18.40
N HIS A 404 10.48 -35.58 -17.37
CA HIS A 404 9.08 -35.16 -17.39
C HIS A 404 8.99 -33.66 -17.69
N HIS A 405 8.50 -33.31 -18.87
CA HIS A 405 8.29 -31.91 -19.24
C HIS A 405 6.90 -31.44 -18.78
N LEU A 406 6.89 -30.39 -17.95
CA LEU A 406 5.67 -29.69 -17.57
C LEU A 406 5.36 -28.59 -18.60
N PRO A 407 4.10 -28.12 -18.68
CA PRO A 407 3.76 -26.97 -19.51
C PRO A 407 4.62 -25.75 -19.14
N ILE A 408 5.00 -24.96 -20.15
CA ILE A 408 5.81 -23.73 -19.99
C ILE A 408 5.15 -22.74 -19.02
N ASP A 409 3.83 -22.80 -18.90
CA ASP A 409 2.99 -21.96 -18.05
C ASP A 409 2.54 -22.64 -16.75
N PHE A 410 3.25 -23.69 -16.32
CA PHE A 410 2.98 -24.33 -15.04
C PHE A 410 3.11 -23.31 -13.88
N ASP A 411 1.98 -23.02 -13.22
CA ASP A 411 1.96 -22.18 -12.03
C ASP A 411 1.96 -23.03 -10.76
N PRO A 412 3.04 -23.05 -9.95
CA PRO A 412 3.07 -23.76 -8.67
C PRO A 412 2.15 -23.14 -7.62
N GLN A 413 1.57 -21.96 -7.87
CA GLN A 413 0.62 -21.30 -6.97
C GLN A 413 -0.82 -21.77 -7.19
N ASP A 414 -1.13 -22.39 -8.33
CA ASP A 414 -2.48 -22.86 -8.64
C ASP A 414 -2.78 -24.17 -7.88
N MET A 415 -3.81 -24.15 -7.03
CA MET A 415 -4.23 -25.31 -6.23
C MET A 415 -4.71 -26.49 -7.09
N ARG A 416 -5.08 -26.25 -8.36
CA ARG A 416 -5.44 -27.31 -9.31
C ARG A 416 -4.24 -28.19 -9.68
N ASN A 417 -3.03 -27.64 -9.58
CA ASN A 417 -1.77 -28.35 -9.81
C ASN A 417 -1.26 -29.12 -8.58
N MET A 418 -1.92 -28.97 -7.43
CA MET A 418 -1.53 -29.59 -6.15
C MET A 418 -2.34 -30.87 -5.87
N GLY A 419 -2.37 -31.35 -4.62
CA GLY A 419 -3.11 -32.53 -4.16
C GLY A 419 -2.20 -33.52 -3.45
N GLY A 420 -2.73 -34.26 -2.47
CA GLY A 420 -1.98 -35.32 -1.77
C GLY A 420 -0.76 -34.87 -0.95
N LEU A 421 -0.57 -33.56 -0.74
CA LEU A 421 0.61 -33.03 -0.06
C LEU A 421 0.64 -33.31 1.45
N LEU A 422 -0.43 -33.82 2.06
CA LEU A 422 -0.46 -34.16 3.49
C LEU A 422 0.59 -35.20 3.87
N THR A 423 0.84 -36.20 3.01
CA THR A 423 1.82 -37.26 3.27
C THR A 423 3.24 -36.82 2.90
N ARG A 424 3.38 -35.90 1.94
CA ARG A 424 4.66 -35.38 1.45
C ARG A 424 5.24 -34.28 2.35
N LEU A 425 4.38 -33.39 2.86
CA LEU A 425 4.76 -32.21 3.64
C LEU A 425 4.02 -32.19 4.99
N PRO A 426 4.18 -33.19 5.87
CA PRO A 426 3.32 -33.36 7.05
C PRO A 426 3.36 -32.17 8.01
N ILE A 427 4.54 -31.57 8.23
CA ILE A 427 4.68 -30.41 9.13
C ILE A 427 3.95 -29.21 8.55
N THR A 428 4.22 -28.87 7.28
CA THR A 428 3.55 -27.77 6.57
C THR A 428 2.04 -28.00 6.51
N ALA A 429 1.59 -29.21 6.23
CA ALA A 429 0.18 -29.55 6.11
C ALA A 429 -0.57 -29.40 7.44
N TRP A 430 -0.05 -29.97 8.54
CA TRP A 430 -0.71 -29.85 9.85
C TRP A 430 -0.68 -28.42 10.38
N THR A 431 0.43 -27.70 10.20
CA THR A 431 0.51 -26.29 10.60
C THR A 431 -0.43 -25.40 9.78
N PHE A 432 -0.59 -25.67 8.47
CA PHE A 432 -1.57 -25.01 7.63
C PHE A 432 -3.01 -25.34 8.04
N ILE A 433 -3.31 -26.60 8.37
CA ILE A 433 -4.63 -27.02 8.87
C ILE A 433 -4.97 -26.31 10.18
N ILE A 434 -4.00 -26.19 11.11
CA ILE A 434 -4.19 -25.45 12.37
C ILE A 434 -4.46 -23.96 12.08
N GLY A 435 -3.69 -23.35 11.19
CA GLY A 435 -3.93 -21.97 10.77
C GLY A 435 -5.28 -21.77 10.10
N GLY A 436 -5.72 -22.72 9.27
CA GLY A 436 -7.01 -22.69 8.60
C GLY A 436 -8.17 -22.91 9.57
N ALA A 437 -8.01 -23.79 10.54
CA ALA A 437 -8.97 -23.99 11.63
C ALA A 437 -9.12 -22.71 12.47
N ALA A 438 -8.00 -22.03 12.79
CA ALA A 438 -8.04 -20.73 13.45
C ALA A 438 -8.72 -19.67 12.59
N LEU A 439 -8.38 -19.54 11.30
CA LEU A 439 -9.06 -18.61 10.39
C LEU A 439 -10.57 -18.89 10.30
N SER A 440 -10.99 -20.16 10.35
CA SER A 440 -12.39 -20.57 10.27
C SER A 440 -13.17 -20.38 11.57
N GLY A 441 -12.49 -20.10 12.68
CA GLY A 441 -13.11 -20.02 14.00
C GLY A 441 -13.49 -21.39 14.57
N PHE A 442 -12.64 -22.42 14.38
CA PHE A 442 -12.93 -23.77 14.87
C PHE A 442 -13.16 -23.76 16.40
N PRO A 443 -14.32 -24.23 16.90
CA PRO A 443 -14.78 -24.00 18.27
C PRO A 443 -13.82 -24.47 19.36
N PHE A 444 -13.73 -23.69 20.44
CA PHE A 444 -13.09 -23.98 21.73
C PHE A 444 -11.58 -24.26 21.74
N ILE A 445 -10.96 -24.50 20.58
CA ILE A 445 -9.54 -24.86 20.46
C ILE A 445 -8.72 -23.71 19.88
N THR A 446 -9.26 -23.00 18.89
CA THR A 446 -8.45 -22.09 18.07
C THR A 446 -8.62 -20.64 18.49
N ALA A 447 -7.56 -19.84 18.31
CA ALA A 447 -7.57 -18.43 18.68
C ALA A 447 -8.58 -17.58 17.89
N GLY A 448 -8.88 -17.99 16.65
CA GLY A 448 -9.88 -17.30 15.84
C GLY A 448 -11.32 -17.54 16.29
N PHE A 449 -11.62 -18.64 17.01
CA PHE A 449 -12.95 -18.81 17.61
C PHE A 449 -13.18 -17.73 18.66
N TRP A 450 -12.31 -17.65 19.66
CA TRP A 450 -12.43 -16.70 20.76
C TRP A 450 -12.52 -15.25 20.29
N SER A 451 -11.72 -14.86 19.30
CA SER A 451 -11.71 -13.48 18.80
C SER A 451 -12.85 -13.12 17.84
N LYS A 452 -13.32 -14.06 17.01
CA LYS A 452 -14.48 -13.81 16.12
C LYS A 452 -15.79 -13.84 16.89
N ASP A 453 -15.89 -14.73 17.86
CA ASP A 453 -17.09 -14.88 18.69
C ASP A 453 -17.36 -13.60 19.48
N GLU A 454 -16.31 -12.93 19.97
CA GLU A 454 -16.44 -11.62 20.62
C GLU A 454 -17.04 -10.57 19.67
N ILE A 455 -16.53 -10.44 18.44
CA ILE A 455 -17.10 -9.52 17.42
C ILE A 455 -18.56 -9.86 17.11
N LEU A 456 -18.90 -11.14 16.98
CA LEU A 456 -20.28 -11.58 16.73
C LEU A 456 -21.19 -11.34 17.94
N LEU A 457 -20.67 -11.48 19.16
CA LEU A 457 -21.40 -11.17 20.38
C LEU A 457 -21.73 -9.68 20.47
N ASP A 458 -20.76 -8.80 20.25
CA ASP A 458 -20.99 -7.35 20.20
C ASP A 458 -22.00 -6.98 19.10
N ALA A 459 -21.86 -7.56 17.90
CA ALA A 459 -22.77 -7.31 16.79
C ALA A 459 -24.21 -7.82 17.06
N TRP A 460 -24.36 -8.90 17.83
CA TRP A 460 -25.67 -9.42 18.21
C TRP A 460 -26.46 -8.42 19.06
N HIS A 461 -25.80 -7.78 20.03
CA HIS A 461 -26.42 -6.80 20.92
C HIS A 461 -26.63 -5.46 20.22
N GLU A 462 -25.61 -4.96 19.53
CA GLU A 462 -25.58 -3.58 19.06
C GLU A 462 -26.08 -3.39 17.61
N ALA A 463 -25.86 -4.36 16.74
CA ALA A 463 -26.10 -4.21 15.30
C ALA A 463 -26.52 -5.53 14.62
N PRO A 464 -27.77 -6.01 14.80
CA PRO A 464 -28.22 -7.32 14.32
C PRO A 464 -28.07 -7.54 12.81
N ILE A 465 -28.14 -6.48 12.00
CA ILE A 465 -27.91 -6.58 10.55
C ILE A 465 -26.43 -6.90 10.27
N VAL A 466 -25.50 -6.22 10.95
CA VAL A 466 -24.06 -6.46 10.84
C VAL A 466 -23.76 -7.88 11.31
N PHE A 467 -24.38 -8.34 12.40
CA PHE A 467 -24.25 -9.73 12.87
C PHE A 467 -24.54 -10.75 11.77
N TRP A 468 -25.69 -10.68 11.11
CA TRP A 468 -26.06 -11.67 10.10
C TRP A 468 -25.17 -11.61 8.85
N VAL A 469 -24.75 -10.41 8.43
CA VAL A 469 -23.80 -10.25 7.33
C VAL A 469 -22.46 -10.90 7.67
N LEU A 470 -21.94 -10.64 8.87
CA LEU A 470 -20.69 -11.25 9.35
C LEU A 470 -20.83 -12.75 9.56
N ALA A 471 -21.96 -13.26 10.05
CA ALA A 471 -22.21 -14.69 10.20
C ALA A 471 -22.16 -15.43 8.84
N ILE A 472 -22.75 -14.85 7.79
CA ILE A 472 -22.65 -15.40 6.42
C ILE A 472 -21.20 -15.34 5.91
N ALA A 473 -20.50 -14.23 6.13
CA ALA A 473 -19.10 -14.11 5.76
C ALA A 473 -18.21 -15.13 6.51
N ALA A 474 -18.52 -15.44 7.78
CA ALA A 474 -17.85 -16.46 8.58
C ALA A 474 -18.10 -17.87 8.03
N PHE A 475 -19.33 -18.19 7.64
CA PHE A 475 -19.66 -19.45 6.96
C PHE A 475 -18.85 -19.61 5.67
N LEU A 476 -18.83 -18.58 4.82
CA LEU A 476 -18.04 -18.60 3.58
C LEU A 476 -16.54 -18.71 3.87
N THR A 477 -16.07 -18.10 4.96
CA THR A 477 -14.68 -18.22 5.42
C THR A 477 -14.29 -19.64 5.77
N ALA A 478 -15.10 -20.31 6.57
CA ALA A 478 -14.92 -21.72 6.86
C ALA A 478 -14.98 -22.58 5.58
N PHE A 479 -15.89 -22.26 4.66
CA PHE A 479 -16.03 -22.97 3.39
C PHE A 479 -14.80 -22.86 2.48
N TYR A 480 -14.33 -21.64 2.16
CA TYR A 480 -13.16 -21.50 1.28
C TYR A 480 -11.87 -22.01 1.95
N THR A 481 -11.81 -22.01 3.28
CA THR A 481 -10.66 -22.55 4.02
C THR A 481 -10.63 -24.08 3.92
N ALA A 482 -11.78 -24.75 4.10
CA ALA A 482 -11.88 -26.18 3.85
C ALA A 482 -11.59 -26.54 2.39
N ARG A 483 -12.08 -25.76 1.43
CA ARG A 483 -11.76 -25.91 -0.01
C ARG A 483 -10.25 -25.83 -0.24
N GLN A 484 -9.59 -24.80 0.30
CA GLN A 484 -8.16 -24.61 0.16
C GLN A 484 -7.36 -25.78 0.74
N ILE A 485 -7.67 -26.20 1.97
CA ILE A 485 -7.04 -27.37 2.60
C ILE A 485 -7.25 -28.64 1.76
N ALA A 486 -8.47 -28.87 1.29
CA ALA A 486 -8.80 -30.07 0.52
C ALA A 486 -8.10 -30.10 -0.85
N MET A 487 -8.06 -28.97 -1.56
CA MET A 487 -7.42 -28.91 -2.87
C MET A 487 -5.90 -29.05 -2.78
N THR A 488 -5.28 -28.50 -1.74
CA THR A 488 -3.81 -28.53 -1.58
C THR A 488 -3.31 -29.84 -0.98
N PHE A 489 -3.90 -30.33 0.11
CA PHE A 489 -3.30 -31.39 0.92
C PHE A 489 -3.99 -32.76 0.83
N LEU A 490 -5.29 -32.79 0.55
CA LEU A 490 -6.06 -34.04 0.52
C LEU A 490 -6.09 -34.64 -0.91
N GLY A 491 -6.58 -35.88 -1.01
CA GLY A 491 -6.65 -36.63 -2.26
C GLY A 491 -5.29 -37.15 -2.71
N GLU A 492 -5.15 -37.40 -4.01
CA GLU A 492 -3.90 -37.83 -4.64
C GLU A 492 -3.21 -36.64 -5.33
N PRO A 493 -1.88 -36.68 -5.53
CA PRO A 493 -1.16 -35.71 -6.35
C PRO A 493 -1.73 -35.64 -7.77
N ARG A 494 -2.02 -34.44 -8.28
CA ARG A 494 -2.61 -34.23 -9.62
C ARG A 494 -1.58 -33.95 -10.71
N THR A 495 -0.35 -33.67 -10.33
CA THR A 495 0.77 -33.38 -11.23
C THR A 495 2.02 -34.08 -10.74
N VAL A 496 2.97 -34.34 -11.65
CA VAL A 496 4.28 -34.92 -11.30
C VAL A 496 5.03 -33.99 -10.35
N ALA A 497 4.88 -32.67 -10.50
CA ALA A 497 5.45 -31.70 -9.56
C ALA A 497 4.94 -31.87 -8.12
N ALA A 498 3.63 -32.10 -7.93
CA ALA A 498 3.07 -32.37 -6.61
C ALA A 498 3.47 -33.76 -6.09
N GLU A 499 3.67 -34.73 -6.98
CA GLU A 499 4.17 -36.05 -6.62
C GLU A 499 5.63 -35.98 -6.18
N GLU A 500 6.50 -35.22 -6.83
CA GLU A 500 7.92 -35.10 -6.47
C GLU A 500 8.19 -34.06 -5.37
N ALA A 501 7.16 -33.41 -4.85
CA ALA A 501 7.30 -32.40 -3.80
C ALA A 501 7.92 -32.96 -2.51
N GLY A 502 8.97 -32.30 -2.02
CA GLY A 502 9.73 -32.70 -0.83
C GLY A 502 9.76 -31.65 0.30
N PRO A 503 10.21 -32.02 1.51
CA PRO A 503 10.27 -31.11 2.66
C PRO A 503 11.13 -29.87 2.41
N THR A 504 10.68 -28.70 2.90
CA THR A 504 11.33 -27.39 2.66
C THR A 504 12.43 -27.03 3.67
N GLY A 505 12.62 -27.87 4.69
CA GLY A 505 13.71 -27.76 5.66
C GLY A 505 13.42 -26.89 6.88
N PHE A 506 14.29 -27.03 7.89
CA PHE A 506 14.05 -26.52 9.24
C PHE A 506 13.81 -25.00 9.33
N ARG A 507 14.50 -24.19 8.51
CA ARG A 507 14.37 -22.72 8.54
C ARG A 507 12.98 -22.24 8.10
N MET A 508 12.30 -23.01 7.26
CA MET A 508 10.94 -22.70 6.82
C MET A 508 9.90 -23.34 7.75
N GLU A 509 10.14 -24.57 8.23
CA GLU A 509 9.21 -25.30 9.10
C GLU A 509 9.15 -24.77 10.54
N PHE A 510 10.28 -24.36 11.13
CA PHE A 510 10.34 -23.89 12.52
C PHE A 510 9.40 -22.69 12.80
N PRO A 511 9.40 -21.62 11.97
CA PRO A 511 8.43 -20.54 12.11
C PRO A 511 6.96 -20.99 12.07
N LEU A 512 6.61 -21.98 11.23
CA LEU A 512 5.25 -22.50 11.13
C LEU A 512 4.81 -23.18 12.42
N ILE A 513 5.70 -23.97 13.04
CA ILE A 513 5.41 -24.67 14.30
C ILE A 513 5.14 -23.66 15.42
N VAL A 514 6.00 -22.64 15.55
CA VAL A 514 5.86 -21.60 16.58
C VAL A 514 4.53 -20.84 16.42
N LEU A 515 4.20 -20.44 15.20
CA LEU A 515 2.94 -19.73 14.94
C LEU A 515 1.71 -20.63 15.07
N ALA A 516 1.80 -21.92 14.77
CA ALA A 516 0.72 -22.88 14.99
C ALA A 516 0.37 -23.02 16.47
N VAL A 517 1.38 -23.04 17.35
CA VAL A 517 1.17 -22.98 18.80
C VAL A 517 0.45 -21.69 19.19
N GLY A 518 0.88 -20.54 18.64
CA GLY A 518 0.21 -19.25 18.86
C GLY A 518 -1.24 -19.24 18.37
N ALA A 519 -1.53 -19.84 17.21
CA ALA A 519 -2.87 -19.93 16.62
C ALA A 519 -3.86 -20.76 17.46
N VAL A 520 -3.38 -21.57 18.39
CA VAL A 520 -4.19 -22.31 19.37
C VAL A 520 -4.22 -21.55 20.70
N LEU A 521 -3.06 -21.20 21.25
CA LEU A 521 -2.96 -20.74 22.64
C LEU A 521 -3.31 -19.27 22.86
N LEU A 522 -3.04 -18.38 21.90
CA LEU A 522 -3.23 -16.94 22.10
C LEU A 522 -4.69 -16.51 22.22
N GLY A 523 -5.66 -17.36 21.85
CA GLY A 523 -7.07 -17.05 22.03
C GLY A 523 -7.56 -17.12 23.47
N TYR A 524 -6.90 -17.92 24.30
CA TYR A 524 -7.41 -18.18 25.65
C TYR A 524 -7.39 -16.95 26.57
N ILE A 525 -6.58 -15.94 26.26
CA ILE A 525 -6.54 -14.67 27.02
C ILE A 525 -7.76 -13.76 26.78
N GLY A 526 -8.57 -14.07 25.76
CA GLY A 526 -9.81 -13.34 25.43
C GLY A 526 -11.08 -14.12 25.70
N VAL A 527 -11.01 -15.24 26.44
CA VAL A 527 -12.20 -16.05 26.77
C VAL A 527 -13.19 -15.23 27.58
N HIS A 528 -14.47 -15.27 27.23
CA HIS A 528 -15.52 -14.59 28.00
C HIS A 528 -15.67 -15.17 29.42
N PRO A 529 -15.77 -14.36 30.50
CA PRO A 529 -15.89 -14.86 31.87
C PRO A 529 -17.08 -15.80 32.11
N GLU A 530 -18.19 -15.56 31.42
CA GLU A 530 -19.41 -16.39 31.52
C GLU A 530 -19.35 -17.67 30.65
N MET A 531 -18.29 -17.88 29.87
CA MET A 531 -18.17 -19.08 29.03
C MET A 531 -18.09 -20.33 29.92
N PRO A 532 -18.95 -21.35 29.72
CA PRO A 532 -18.92 -22.56 30.51
C PRO A 532 -17.56 -23.25 30.44
N VAL A 533 -17.07 -23.72 31.60
CA VAL A 533 -15.77 -24.39 31.78
C VAL A 533 -14.56 -23.47 31.58
N PHE A 534 -14.48 -22.76 30.45
CA PHE A 534 -13.31 -21.97 30.07
C PHE A 534 -13.22 -20.63 30.81
N GLY A 535 -14.36 -19.96 31.04
CA GLY A 535 -14.42 -18.67 31.74
C GLY A 535 -13.76 -18.71 33.12
N PRO A 536 -14.18 -19.62 34.02
CA PRO A 536 -13.56 -19.74 35.35
C PRO A 536 -12.06 -20.07 35.34
N ILE A 537 -11.53 -20.67 34.27
CA ILE A 537 -10.12 -21.08 34.16
C ILE A 537 -9.24 -19.93 33.64
N PHE A 538 -9.70 -19.26 32.59
CA PHE A 538 -8.88 -18.29 31.84
C PHE A 538 -9.26 -16.83 32.12
N SER A 539 -10.48 -16.59 32.58
CA SER A 539 -11.03 -15.27 32.89
C SER A 539 -11.77 -15.31 34.23
N PRO A 540 -11.04 -15.53 35.34
CA PRO A 540 -11.64 -15.64 36.68
C PRO A 540 -12.21 -14.31 37.20
N ASP A 541 -11.84 -13.20 36.56
CA ASP A 541 -12.37 -11.87 36.87
C ASP A 541 -13.73 -11.67 36.15
N PRO A 542 -14.83 -11.43 36.89
CA PRO A 542 -16.14 -11.18 36.30
C PRO A 542 -16.20 -9.91 35.44
N GLU A 543 -15.28 -8.96 35.63
CA GLU A 543 -15.28 -7.68 34.90
C GLU A 543 -14.82 -7.83 33.44
N GLY A 544 -14.13 -8.92 33.09
CA GLY A 544 -13.73 -9.18 31.71
C GLY A 544 -12.59 -10.18 31.55
N SER A 545 -12.30 -10.52 30.29
CA SER A 545 -11.12 -11.32 29.96
C SER A 545 -9.82 -10.56 30.27
N PRO A 546 -8.69 -11.27 30.52
CA PRO A 546 -7.39 -10.62 30.71
C PRO A 546 -7.05 -9.64 29.59
N PHE A 547 -7.41 -9.96 28.34
CA PHE A 547 -7.21 -9.07 27.20
C PHE A 547 -8.09 -7.81 27.28
N LYS A 548 -9.39 -7.95 27.56
CA LYS A 548 -10.31 -6.82 27.71
C LYS A 548 -9.88 -5.88 28.85
N LEU A 549 -9.52 -6.43 30.00
CA LEU A 549 -9.09 -5.64 31.16
C LEU A 549 -7.76 -4.90 30.93
N PHE A 550 -6.89 -5.46 30.08
CA PHE A 550 -5.63 -4.80 29.70
C PHE A 550 -5.87 -3.72 28.64
N VAL A 551 -6.47 -4.08 27.50
CA VAL A 551 -6.67 -3.18 26.36
C VAL A 551 -7.73 -2.12 26.63
N GLY A 552 -8.73 -2.40 27.47
CA GLY A 552 -9.74 -1.43 27.91
C GLY A 552 -9.15 -0.19 28.57
N LYS A 553 -7.96 -0.29 29.19
CA LYS A 553 -7.23 0.84 29.78
C LYS A 553 -6.56 1.76 28.76
N THR A 554 -6.70 1.47 27.47
CA THR A 554 -6.19 2.33 26.40
C THR A 554 -7.02 3.60 26.29
N LEU A 555 -8.33 3.55 26.53
CA LEU A 555 -9.21 4.70 26.43
C LEU A 555 -9.60 5.21 27.82
N LEU A 556 -10.15 6.43 27.88
CA LEU A 556 -10.59 7.05 29.15
C LEU A 556 -11.72 6.24 29.79
N GLU A 557 -12.62 5.71 28.98
CA GLU A 557 -13.74 4.87 29.40
C GLU A 557 -13.60 3.47 28.80
N SER A 558 -13.64 2.46 29.66
CA SER A 558 -13.68 1.07 29.22
C SER A 558 -15.13 0.64 28.97
N PRO A 559 -15.44 0.02 27.82
CA PRO A 559 -16.79 -0.45 27.54
C PRO A 559 -17.19 -1.57 28.50
N GLU A 560 -18.46 -1.55 28.93
CA GLU A 560 -19.04 -2.58 29.79
C GLU A 560 -18.90 -3.97 29.17
N LEU A 561 -18.85 -5.01 30.03
CA LEU A 561 -18.87 -6.39 29.56
C LEU A 561 -20.32 -6.77 29.20
N LEU A 562 -20.55 -7.06 27.91
CA LEU A 562 -21.83 -7.57 27.45
C LEU A 562 -22.06 -8.99 27.96
N ALA A 563 -23.30 -9.33 28.30
CA ALA A 563 -23.65 -10.68 28.72
C ALA A 563 -23.48 -11.69 27.58
N LEU A 564 -23.06 -12.91 27.92
CA LEU A 564 -22.88 -13.99 26.95
C LEU A 564 -24.24 -14.53 26.51
N GLU A 565 -24.59 -14.28 25.26
CA GLU A 565 -25.84 -14.76 24.67
C GLU A 565 -25.61 -16.09 23.94
N ALA A 566 -26.18 -17.17 24.49
CA ALA A 566 -26.08 -18.51 23.91
C ALA A 566 -26.48 -18.57 22.42
N PRO A 567 -27.51 -17.84 21.92
CA PRO A 567 -27.84 -17.82 20.50
C PRO A 567 -26.70 -17.33 19.59
N SER A 568 -25.91 -16.34 20.02
CA SER A 568 -24.78 -15.82 19.26
C SER A 568 -23.68 -16.88 19.12
N VAL A 569 -23.28 -17.47 20.24
CA VAL A 569 -22.24 -18.52 20.30
C VAL A 569 -22.66 -19.76 19.50
N ILE A 570 -23.91 -20.20 19.64
CA ILE A 570 -24.44 -21.34 18.87
C ILE A 570 -24.40 -21.04 17.38
N THR A 571 -24.79 -19.83 16.97
CA THR A 571 -24.73 -19.41 15.57
C THR A 571 -23.30 -19.43 15.05
N SER A 572 -22.35 -18.86 15.81
CA SER A 572 -20.90 -18.86 15.53
C SER A 572 -20.35 -20.29 15.31
N ILE A 573 -20.71 -21.24 16.19
CA ILE A 573 -20.33 -22.65 16.06
C ILE A 573 -20.94 -23.28 14.80
N ILE A 574 -22.23 -23.05 14.54
CA ILE A 574 -22.94 -23.61 13.39
C ILE A 574 -22.34 -23.10 12.08
N VAL A 575 -22.04 -21.80 11.97
CA VAL A 575 -21.47 -21.25 10.72
C VAL A 575 -20.05 -21.74 10.49
N ALA A 576 -19.22 -21.82 11.53
CA ALA A 576 -17.84 -22.31 11.42
C ALA A 576 -17.79 -23.80 11.03
N LEU A 577 -18.48 -24.66 11.80
CA LEU A 577 -18.50 -26.11 11.52
C LEU A 577 -19.27 -26.43 10.24
N GLY A 578 -20.37 -25.73 9.97
CA GLY A 578 -21.16 -25.89 8.76
C GLY A 578 -20.37 -25.56 7.50
N GLY A 579 -19.66 -24.43 7.48
CA GLY A 579 -18.82 -24.05 6.35
C GLY A 579 -17.68 -25.04 6.10
N LEU A 580 -16.97 -25.45 7.17
CA LEU A 580 -15.92 -26.45 7.09
C LEU A 580 -16.44 -27.79 6.58
N ALA A 581 -17.56 -28.27 7.13
CA ALA A 581 -18.19 -29.52 6.71
C ALA A 581 -18.60 -29.47 5.24
N VAL A 582 -19.30 -28.42 4.81
CA VAL A 582 -19.74 -28.29 3.41
C VAL A 582 -18.55 -28.21 2.46
N GLY A 583 -17.49 -27.47 2.81
CA GLY A 583 -16.27 -27.41 2.00
C GLY A 583 -15.59 -28.78 1.86
N LEU A 584 -15.46 -29.54 2.97
CA LEU A 584 -14.89 -30.89 2.97
C LEU A 584 -15.77 -31.91 2.22
N LEU A 585 -17.09 -31.80 2.29
CA LEU A 585 -18.00 -32.65 1.53
C LEU A 585 -17.87 -32.41 0.02
N VAL A 586 -17.70 -31.16 -0.41
CA VAL A 586 -17.61 -30.79 -1.83
C VAL A 586 -16.23 -31.11 -2.41
N TYR A 587 -15.14 -30.78 -1.71
CA TYR A 587 -13.77 -30.88 -2.24
C TYR A 587 -12.93 -32.01 -1.64
N GLY A 588 -13.23 -32.44 -0.40
CA GLY A 588 -12.47 -33.48 0.29
C GLY A 588 -12.96 -34.90 -0.03
N LEU A 589 -14.28 -35.13 -0.01
CA LEU A 589 -14.86 -36.45 -0.35
C LEU A 589 -14.93 -36.71 -1.86
N ARG A 590 -14.90 -35.65 -2.67
CA ARG A 590 -14.86 -35.73 -4.13
C ARG A 590 -13.70 -34.87 -4.66
N PRO A 591 -12.44 -35.27 -4.41
CA PRO A 591 -11.29 -34.52 -4.88
C PRO A 591 -11.29 -34.36 -6.40
N LEU A 592 -10.76 -33.24 -6.88
CA LEU A 592 -10.45 -33.07 -8.30
C LEU A 592 -9.42 -34.12 -8.71
N GLN A 593 -9.62 -34.72 -9.89
CA GLN A 593 -8.75 -35.78 -10.41
C GLN A 593 -7.61 -35.25 -11.27
N SER A 594 -7.81 -34.10 -11.93
CA SER A 594 -6.82 -33.47 -12.81
C SER A 594 -6.92 -31.94 -12.74
N PRO A 595 -5.89 -31.21 -13.19
CA PRO A 595 -5.91 -29.73 -13.23
C PRO A 595 -7.06 -29.16 -14.08
N ASP A 596 -7.44 -29.86 -15.16
CA ASP A 596 -8.49 -29.46 -16.11
C ASP A 596 -9.91 -29.80 -15.64
N SER A 597 -10.04 -30.45 -14.48
CA SER A 597 -11.33 -30.83 -13.93
C SER A 597 -12.19 -29.59 -13.65
N THR A 598 -13.44 -29.60 -14.11
CA THR A 598 -14.37 -28.49 -13.86
C THR A 598 -14.63 -28.34 -12.36
N ASP A 599 -14.45 -27.13 -11.84
CA ASP A 599 -14.75 -26.81 -10.44
C ASP A 599 -16.21 -27.20 -10.08
N PRO A 600 -16.44 -27.94 -8.97
CA PRO A 600 -17.77 -28.35 -8.54
C PRO A 600 -18.74 -27.18 -8.35
N LEU A 601 -18.27 -26.03 -7.86
CA LEU A 601 -19.08 -24.83 -7.70
C LEU A 601 -19.45 -24.21 -9.03
N LYS A 602 -18.61 -24.31 -10.06
CA LYS A 602 -18.97 -23.86 -11.41
C LYS A 602 -20.17 -24.63 -11.97
N ARG A 603 -20.29 -25.93 -11.64
CA ARG A 603 -21.47 -26.75 -12.02
C ARG A 603 -22.74 -26.31 -11.30
N LEU A 604 -22.63 -25.84 -10.06
CA LEU A 604 -23.77 -25.41 -9.24
C LEU A 604 -24.20 -23.96 -9.52
N LEU A 605 -23.24 -23.03 -9.57
CA LEU A 605 -23.47 -21.59 -9.61
C LEU A 605 -23.45 -21.02 -11.04
N GLY A 606 -22.92 -21.75 -12.02
CA GLY A 606 -22.90 -21.35 -13.42
C GLY A 606 -22.29 -19.95 -13.64
N PRO A 607 -23.04 -18.98 -14.20
CA PRO A 607 -22.54 -17.61 -14.44
C PRO A 607 -22.08 -16.88 -13.18
N VAL A 608 -22.67 -17.17 -12.02
CA VAL A 608 -22.28 -16.54 -10.75
C VAL A 608 -20.86 -16.94 -10.37
N HIS A 609 -20.46 -18.21 -10.59
CA HIS A 609 -19.07 -18.62 -10.39
C HIS A 609 -18.13 -17.82 -11.28
N THR A 610 -18.49 -17.60 -12.54
CA THR A 610 -17.66 -16.81 -13.47
C THR A 610 -17.53 -15.36 -13.01
N LEU A 611 -18.60 -14.75 -12.50
CA LEU A 611 -18.55 -13.40 -11.91
C LEU A 611 -17.59 -13.33 -10.71
N LEU A 612 -17.66 -14.32 -9.81
CA LEU A 612 -16.81 -14.40 -8.61
C LEU A 612 -15.35 -14.70 -8.97
N ALA A 613 -15.11 -15.60 -9.91
CA ALA A 613 -13.77 -15.91 -10.42
C ALA A 613 -13.11 -14.67 -11.04
N ASN A 614 -13.89 -13.86 -11.76
CA ASN A 614 -13.46 -12.57 -12.33
C ASN A 614 -13.61 -11.40 -11.34
N LYS A 615 -13.69 -11.65 -10.02
CA LYS A 615 -13.59 -10.61 -8.98
C LYS A 615 -14.62 -9.48 -9.14
N TYR A 616 -15.84 -9.82 -9.55
CA TYR A 616 -16.92 -8.87 -9.88
C TYR A 616 -16.57 -7.86 -11.01
N TYR A 617 -15.52 -8.13 -11.78
CA TYR A 617 -14.96 -7.23 -12.80
C TYR A 617 -14.56 -5.85 -12.25
N MET A 618 -14.17 -5.81 -10.97
CA MET A 618 -13.76 -4.55 -10.32
C MET A 618 -12.47 -4.01 -10.93
N ASP A 619 -11.56 -4.87 -11.37
CA ASP A 619 -10.30 -4.44 -12.00
C ASP A 619 -10.57 -3.71 -13.33
N GLU A 620 -11.45 -4.26 -14.15
CA GLU A 620 -11.87 -3.68 -15.43
C GLU A 620 -12.67 -2.40 -15.23
N LEU A 621 -13.52 -2.36 -14.19
CA LEU A 621 -14.25 -1.15 -13.82
C LEU A 621 -13.28 -0.02 -13.43
N TYR A 622 -12.28 -0.31 -12.61
CA TYR A 622 -11.27 0.67 -12.21
C TYR A 622 -10.42 1.14 -13.39
N ASP A 623 -10.02 0.23 -14.27
CA ASP A 623 -9.30 0.56 -15.50
C ASP A 623 -10.13 1.51 -16.39
N ALA A 624 -11.40 1.19 -16.60
CA ALA A 624 -12.30 1.96 -17.46
C ALA A 624 -12.68 3.33 -16.88
N VAL A 625 -12.91 3.43 -15.56
CA VAL A 625 -13.44 4.65 -14.92
C VAL A 625 -12.33 5.60 -14.47
N PHE A 626 -11.18 5.07 -14.02
CA PHE A 626 -10.13 5.90 -13.44
C PHE A 626 -8.85 5.90 -14.29
N VAL A 627 -8.32 4.73 -14.65
CA VAL A 627 -7.00 4.62 -15.27
C VAL A 627 -6.98 5.18 -16.70
N ARG A 628 -7.81 4.66 -17.60
CA ARG A 628 -7.85 5.11 -19.00
C ARG A 628 -8.23 6.58 -19.14
N PRO A 629 -9.24 7.12 -18.41
CA PRO A 629 -9.54 8.54 -18.48
C PRO A 629 -8.40 9.41 -17.98
N ALA A 630 -7.72 9.04 -16.88
CA ALA A 630 -6.57 9.79 -16.38
C ALA A 630 -5.41 9.80 -17.39
N GLN A 631 -5.11 8.65 -18.02
CA GLN A 631 -4.12 8.56 -19.09
C GLN A 631 -4.51 9.41 -20.30
N ALA A 632 -5.79 9.38 -20.71
CA ALA A 632 -6.28 10.20 -21.82
C ALA A 632 -6.14 11.70 -21.52
N ILE A 633 -6.46 12.13 -20.29
CA ILE A 633 -6.28 13.52 -19.85
C ILE A 633 -4.78 13.89 -19.84
N ALA A 634 -3.91 13.02 -19.34
CA ALA A 634 -2.46 13.28 -19.31
C ALA A 634 -1.89 13.43 -20.74
N VAL A 635 -2.27 12.53 -21.65
CA VAL A 635 -1.88 12.61 -23.07
C VAL A 635 -2.44 13.87 -23.72
N PHE A 636 -3.69 14.26 -23.42
CA PHE A 636 -4.29 15.49 -23.92
C PHE A 636 -3.51 16.73 -23.44
N ILE A 637 -3.22 16.83 -22.14
CA ILE A 637 -2.44 17.95 -21.58
C ILE A 637 -1.06 18.00 -22.22
N PHE A 638 -0.36 16.87 -22.35
CA PHE A 638 0.95 16.81 -22.97
C PHE A 638 0.93 17.26 -24.45
N LEU A 639 -0.01 16.74 -25.25
CA LEU A 639 -0.04 17.02 -26.69
C LEU A 639 -0.54 18.44 -26.99
N VAL A 640 -1.58 18.90 -26.30
CA VAL A 640 -2.25 20.17 -26.60
C VAL A 640 -1.62 21.33 -25.83
N LEU A 641 -1.42 21.19 -24.53
CA LEU A 641 -0.91 22.30 -23.71
C LEU A 641 0.60 22.41 -23.84
N ASP A 642 1.33 21.33 -23.53
CA ASP A 642 2.79 21.37 -23.48
C ASP A 642 3.41 21.49 -24.88
N ARG A 643 3.30 20.44 -25.70
CA ARG A 643 3.82 20.48 -27.09
C ARG A 643 3.08 21.44 -28.01
N GLY A 644 1.79 21.66 -27.77
CA GLY A 644 0.94 22.46 -28.65
C GLY A 644 1.02 23.96 -28.37
N ILE A 645 0.78 24.40 -27.13
CA ILE A 645 0.68 25.83 -26.81
C ILE A 645 2.01 26.36 -26.28
N ILE A 646 2.55 25.72 -25.23
CA ILE A 646 3.73 26.21 -24.53
C ILE A 646 4.95 26.17 -25.46
N ASP A 647 5.20 25.02 -26.08
CA ASP A 647 6.39 24.84 -26.92
C ASP A 647 6.35 25.75 -28.16
N ASN A 648 5.18 25.90 -28.81
CA ASN A 648 5.01 26.83 -29.93
C ASN A 648 5.14 28.30 -29.53
N LEU A 649 4.69 28.69 -28.33
CA LEU A 649 4.89 30.03 -27.81
C LEU A 649 6.38 30.30 -27.58
N ILE A 650 7.09 29.38 -26.92
CA ILE A 650 8.53 29.49 -26.66
C ILE A 650 9.30 29.58 -27.99
N HIS A 651 9.03 28.70 -28.95
CA HIS A 651 9.64 28.76 -30.29
C HIS A 651 9.31 30.05 -31.05
N SER A 652 8.13 30.64 -30.82
CA SER A 652 7.77 31.92 -31.45
C SER A 652 8.49 33.10 -30.82
N ILE A 653 8.65 33.11 -29.49
CA ILE A 653 9.48 34.09 -28.78
C ILE A 653 10.93 33.96 -29.24
N ALA A 654 11.48 32.74 -29.30
CA ALA A 654 12.85 32.51 -29.77
C ALA A 654 13.07 33.06 -31.19
N ARG A 655 12.19 32.72 -32.14
CA ARG A 655 12.23 33.25 -33.51
C ARG A 655 12.12 34.78 -33.55
N PHE A 656 11.29 35.38 -32.69
CA PHE A 656 11.17 36.82 -32.60
C PHE A 656 12.45 37.48 -32.06
N THR A 657 13.04 36.93 -31.00
CA THR A 657 14.30 37.42 -30.42
C THR A 657 15.45 37.29 -31.41
N GLU A 658 15.56 36.17 -32.12
CA GLU A 658 16.52 36.00 -33.22
C GLU A 658 16.31 37.06 -34.31
N TRP A 659 15.06 37.28 -34.72
CA TRP A 659 14.72 38.31 -35.70
C TRP A 659 15.16 39.72 -35.24
N VAL A 660 14.89 40.10 -33.98
CA VAL A 660 15.38 41.37 -33.40
C VAL A 660 16.91 41.41 -33.38
N GLY A 661 17.57 40.32 -33.02
CA GLY A 661 19.02 40.18 -33.02
C GLY A 661 19.62 40.41 -34.42
N PHE A 662 19.04 39.81 -35.45
CA PHE A 662 19.42 40.05 -36.84
C PHE A 662 19.20 41.51 -37.24
N ARG A 663 18.08 42.12 -36.86
CA ARG A 663 17.82 43.55 -37.17
C ARG A 663 18.80 44.48 -36.47
N ASN A 664 19.19 44.18 -35.23
CA ASN A 664 20.19 44.95 -34.51
C ASN A 664 21.57 44.81 -35.15
N LYS A 665 21.94 43.60 -35.60
CA LYS A 665 23.16 43.35 -36.37
C LYS A 665 23.16 44.13 -37.69
N ASP A 666 22.04 44.13 -38.42
CA ASP A 666 21.91 44.89 -39.67
C ASP A 666 22.07 46.39 -39.40
N PHE A 667 21.42 46.92 -38.35
CA PHE A 667 21.56 48.32 -37.93
C PHE A 667 23.01 48.69 -37.58
N ASP A 668 23.70 47.86 -36.79
CA ASP A 668 25.09 48.10 -36.41
C ASP A 668 26.02 48.07 -37.63
N THR A 669 25.84 47.09 -38.52
CA THR A 669 26.68 46.92 -39.70
C THR A 669 26.45 48.02 -40.74
N GLU A 670 25.19 48.34 -41.05
CA GLU A 670 24.86 49.29 -42.11
C GLU A 670 24.92 50.75 -41.65
N ILE A 671 24.44 51.05 -40.44
CA ILE A 671 24.30 52.43 -39.95
C ILE A 671 25.50 52.82 -39.11
N ILE A 672 25.83 52.09 -38.05
CA ILE A 672 26.91 52.48 -37.12
C ILE A 672 28.27 52.34 -37.80
N ASN A 673 28.64 51.13 -38.21
CA ASN A 673 29.90 50.85 -38.89
C ASN A 673 29.93 51.56 -40.26
N GLY A 674 28.84 51.50 -41.02
CA GLY A 674 28.74 52.22 -42.28
C GLY A 674 28.90 53.74 -42.15
N PHE A 675 28.41 54.38 -41.09
CA PHE A 675 28.67 55.79 -40.80
C PHE A 675 30.12 56.02 -40.36
N GLY A 676 30.62 55.24 -39.40
CA GLY A 676 31.98 55.33 -38.88
C GLY A 676 33.03 55.20 -39.99
N ASP A 677 32.89 54.19 -40.85
CA ASP A 677 33.79 53.94 -41.98
C ASP A 677 33.70 55.04 -43.04
N ARG A 678 32.51 55.61 -43.28
CA ARG A 678 32.35 56.75 -44.19
C ARG A 678 33.01 57.99 -43.63
N PHE A 679 32.84 58.25 -42.33
CA PHE A 679 33.48 59.38 -41.65
C PHE A 679 35.00 59.24 -41.65
N ALA A 680 35.52 58.08 -41.26
CA ALA A 680 36.95 57.79 -41.27
C ALA A 680 37.55 57.91 -42.68
N ARG A 681 36.88 57.37 -43.71
CA ARG A 681 37.29 57.55 -45.11
C ARG A 681 37.28 59.02 -45.54
N SER A 682 36.28 59.80 -45.12
CA SER A 682 36.22 61.23 -45.41
C SER A 682 37.39 61.98 -44.78
N VAL A 683 37.68 61.73 -43.49
CA VAL A 683 38.84 62.33 -42.79
C VAL A 683 40.16 61.93 -43.47
N ALA A 684 40.32 60.65 -43.82
CA ALA A 684 41.52 60.16 -44.51
C ALA A 684 41.68 60.81 -45.89
N GLN A 685 40.60 60.94 -46.66
CA GLN A 685 40.60 61.63 -47.96
C GLN A 685 40.96 63.11 -47.80
N THR A 686 40.36 63.81 -46.82
CA THR A 686 40.71 65.21 -46.51
C THR A 686 42.17 65.34 -46.10
N GLY A 687 42.69 64.42 -45.29
CA GLY A 687 44.11 64.36 -44.92
C GLY A 687 45.03 64.12 -46.12
N GLN A 688 44.66 63.21 -47.04
CA GLN A 688 45.39 62.99 -48.29
C GLN A 688 45.40 64.24 -49.18
N GLN A 689 44.31 64.99 -49.24
CA GLN A 689 44.23 66.26 -49.96
C GLN A 689 45.10 67.33 -49.30
N LEU A 690 45.04 67.47 -47.97
CA LEU A 690 45.85 68.43 -47.20
C LEU A 690 47.35 68.12 -47.22
N LYS A 691 47.75 66.86 -47.36
CA LYS A 691 49.16 66.47 -47.51
C LYS A 691 49.84 67.23 -48.66
N TYR A 692 49.12 67.49 -49.75
CA TYR A 692 49.65 68.25 -50.89
C TYR A 692 49.90 69.74 -50.57
N SER A 693 49.37 70.28 -49.47
CA SER A 693 49.72 71.62 -48.99
C SER A 693 51.16 71.69 -48.46
N GLN A 694 51.77 70.56 -48.08
CA GLN A 694 53.18 70.47 -47.68
C GLN A 694 54.03 69.91 -48.82
N THR A 695 54.49 70.79 -49.71
CA THR A 695 55.23 70.39 -50.93
C THR A 695 56.72 70.12 -50.73
N GLY A 696 57.26 70.36 -49.53
CA GLY A 696 58.69 70.21 -49.21
C GLY A 696 59.59 71.31 -49.80
N ARG A 697 59.04 72.27 -50.55
CA ARG A 697 59.78 73.39 -51.14
C ARG A 697 59.73 74.60 -50.22
N ILE A 698 60.87 74.94 -49.59
CA ILE A 698 60.99 76.06 -48.63
C ILE A 698 60.46 77.38 -49.22
N GLN A 699 60.62 77.60 -50.53
CA GLN A 699 60.13 78.80 -51.21
C GLN A 699 58.61 78.95 -51.06
N GLN A 700 57.85 77.86 -51.14
CA GLN A 700 56.39 77.91 -51.00
C GLN A 700 55.97 78.21 -49.57
N TYR A 701 56.69 77.67 -48.57
CA TYR A 701 56.43 78.00 -47.17
C TYR A 701 56.74 79.46 -46.85
N LEU A 702 57.82 80.01 -47.39
CA LEU A 702 58.13 81.43 -47.27
C LEU A 702 57.05 82.31 -47.91
N VAL A 703 56.50 81.91 -49.06
CA VAL A 703 55.35 82.60 -49.66
C VAL A 703 54.14 82.54 -48.73
N VAL A 704 53.78 81.37 -48.20
CA VAL A 704 52.64 81.25 -47.27
C VAL A 704 52.83 82.09 -46.01
N VAL A 705 54.03 82.10 -45.42
CA VAL A 705 54.35 82.94 -44.25
C VAL A 705 54.33 84.42 -44.61
N ALA A 706 54.91 84.82 -45.74
CA ALA A 706 54.89 86.21 -46.18
C ALA A 706 53.46 86.68 -46.49
N THR A 707 52.65 85.87 -47.18
CA THR A 707 51.23 86.15 -47.40
C THR A 707 50.47 86.19 -46.07
N GLY A 708 50.77 85.30 -45.13
CA GLY A 708 50.20 85.29 -43.78
C GLY A 708 50.55 86.54 -42.97
N VAL A 709 51.82 86.99 -43.03
CA VAL A 709 52.27 88.23 -42.39
C VAL A 709 51.68 89.45 -43.08
N ILE A 710 51.57 89.46 -44.40
CA ILE A 710 50.92 90.55 -45.15
C ILE A 710 49.42 90.58 -44.83
N LEU A 711 48.76 89.43 -44.73
CA LEU A 711 47.35 89.34 -44.35
C LEU A 711 47.15 89.75 -42.90
N LEU A 712 47.97 89.29 -41.96
CA LEU A 712 47.89 89.68 -40.55
C LEU A 712 48.27 91.14 -40.35
N PHE A 713 49.26 91.66 -41.07
CA PHE A 713 49.62 93.07 -41.08
C PHE A 713 48.55 93.89 -41.79
N GLY A 714 47.91 93.37 -42.82
CA GLY A 714 46.75 93.97 -43.48
C GLY A 714 45.55 94.01 -42.55
N VAL A 715 45.26 92.94 -41.82
CA VAL A 715 44.23 92.89 -40.77
C VAL A 715 44.60 93.83 -39.63
N PHE A 716 45.88 93.90 -39.23
CA PHE A 716 46.39 94.79 -38.19
C PHE A 716 46.28 96.27 -38.59
N LEU A 717 46.73 96.63 -39.80
CA LEU A 717 46.57 97.97 -40.38
C LEU A 717 45.10 98.30 -40.56
N TYR A 718 44.27 97.37 -41.04
CA TYR A 718 42.83 97.52 -41.14
C TYR A 718 42.22 97.79 -39.76
N THR A 719 42.67 97.09 -38.70
CA THR A 719 42.20 97.35 -37.33
C THR A 719 42.72 98.65 -36.71
N ILE A 720 43.85 99.21 -37.18
CA ILE A 720 44.48 100.42 -36.59
C ILE A 720 44.16 101.71 -37.35
N PHE A 721 44.13 101.68 -38.68
CA PHE A 721 43.99 102.88 -39.53
C PHE A 721 42.60 103.06 -40.15
N LEU A 722 41.72 102.05 -40.03
CA LEU A 722 40.30 102.14 -40.39
C LEU A 722 39.39 102.09 -39.15
N ARG A 723 39.94 102.43 -37.97
CA ARG A 723 39.15 102.90 -36.82
C ARG A 723 39.15 104.41 -36.75
#